data_AF-A0A346RX71-F1
#
_entry.id   AF-A0A346RX71-F1
#
_cell.length_a   1.000
_cell.length_b   1.000
_cell.length_c   1.000
_cell.angle_alpha   90.00
_cell.angle_beta   90.00
_cell.angle_gamma   90.00
#
_symmetry.space_group_name_H-M   'P 1'
#
loop_
_entity.id
_entity.type
_entity.pdbx_description
1 polymer ?
#
loop_
_entity_poly.entity_id
_entity_poly.type
_entity_poly.pdbx_seq_one_letter_code
_entity_poly.pdbx_strand_id
1 'polypeptide(L)'
;MRTPDQPVLRDIVLIGGGHSHVGVLKRFAMNPVPGVRLTLICRDTHTPYSGMLPGYVAGHYSYDDVHIDLSRLAEYAGARFYRAEAIGINRDRKRVICRGRPDVPYDILSINIGSSPRVNDVEGASDHAVPVKPITGFNNRWLALLCRIENHEGPLTVAVVGAGAGGVELTLAMQFRLENELKQRGKDPAQLHFHLFDAADEILPTHNAKVCEVFRKSLSERGVKVHLGAPVSKVQQGLLITESGETLQTDEVLWVTRAGGPEWLKETGLALDDGLFLRVRDTLQVENDDSIFAAGDIANVTNHPREKAGVFAVRQGPPLADNLKRLATGKDPRDFYPQQKWLALISTGNKYAVASRGDMRFDGRWVWRWKDWIDRRFMKKFNDLPPMEDESKLPDTAAAQNSEEASQAISAVAMRCGGCGAKVGSTVLSRALGELRPIERDDILIGLHAPDDAAVLKVPPGKAVVHTVDFFRAFIDDPYVFGKVAANHSLGDVFAMGAEAQSATAVATVPYGIESKVEDVVYQMMSGAVEVLNEAGCALVGGHTGEGRELALGFAVNGLIDPEDVMSKGGLKAGDALILTKPIGTGTLFAAHARLAAKGRWIDSALASMVQSSKAAADCLRKFGSKACTDVTGFGLLGHLVEMTRPSGVDAELDLSAIPVLPGAEETAAAGILSSLQPANIRLRRGIRDQETWVNHPRYPLIFDPQTAGGLLAGVAADKAEECVRELKTLGYPHAAIIGRVTAQDETGPIEPVSLRD
;
A
#
# COMPACT_ATOMS: atom_id res chain seq x y z
N MET A 1 -1.06 -7.63 -14.21
CA MET A 1 -1.30 -8.95 -13.63
C MET A 1 -0.92 -10.04 -14.61
N ARG A 2 0.09 -10.84 -14.26
CA ARG A 2 0.44 -12.06 -15.00
C ARG A 2 -0.40 -13.19 -14.44
N THR A 3 -1.44 -13.59 -15.16
CA THR A 3 -2.26 -14.73 -14.75
C THR A 3 -1.43 -16.00 -14.95
N PRO A 4 -1.22 -16.83 -13.92
CA PRO A 4 -0.44 -18.05 -14.11
C PRO A 4 -1.20 -18.97 -15.07
N ASP A 5 -0.54 -19.42 -16.13
CA ASP A 5 -1.04 -20.46 -17.04
C ASP A 5 -1.19 -21.83 -16.36
N GLN A 6 -0.86 -21.92 -15.06
CA GLN A 6 -0.77 -23.16 -14.30
C GLN A 6 -1.53 -23.06 -12.96
N PRO A 7 -2.12 -24.17 -12.49
CA PRO A 7 -2.78 -24.21 -11.19
C PRO A 7 -1.78 -23.93 -10.06
N VAL A 8 -2.24 -23.18 -9.06
CA VAL A 8 -1.42 -22.91 -7.86
C VAL A 8 -1.35 -24.16 -6.99
N LEU A 9 -0.13 -24.58 -6.67
CA LEU A 9 0.17 -25.76 -5.84
C LEU A 9 0.75 -25.35 -4.49
N ARG A 10 1.58 -24.29 -4.44
CA ARG A 10 2.27 -23.86 -3.23
C ARG A 10 2.19 -22.35 -3.02
N ASP A 11 2.07 -21.94 -1.77
CA ASP A 11 2.13 -20.56 -1.31
C ASP A 11 3.45 -20.28 -0.59
N ILE A 12 4.20 -19.31 -1.11
CA ILE A 12 5.31 -18.68 -0.39
C ILE A 12 4.84 -17.32 0.11
N VAL A 13 4.87 -17.11 1.42
CA VAL A 13 4.53 -15.83 2.05
C VAL A 13 5.80 -15.15 2.55
N LEU A 14 5.99 -13.89 2.15
CA LEU A 14 7.08 -13.02 2.57
C LEU A 14 6.53 -11.97 3.53
N ILE A 15 6.91 -12.01 4.81
CA ILE A 15 6.56 -10.98 5.79
C ILE A 15 7.66 -9.90 5.80
N GLY A 16 7.29 -8.68 5.45
CA GLY A 16 8.16 -7.50 5.44
C GLY A 16 8.93 -7.33 4.13
N GLY A 17 9.01 -6.09 3.64
CA GLY A 17 9.72 -5.75 2.40
C GLY A 17 11.20 -5.42 2.57
N GLY A 18 11.89 -6.01 3.55
CA GLY A 18 13.31 -5.70 3.79
C GLY A 18 14.23 -6.09 2.62
N HIS A 19 15.48 -5.65 2.66
CA HIS A 19 16.47 -5.81 1.57
C HIS A 19 16.61 -7.23 1.00
N SER A 20 16.52 -8.28 1.83
CA SER A 20 16.59 -9.67 1.37
C SER A 20 15.38 -10.05 0.51
N HIS A 21 14.16 -9.68 0.91
CA HIS A 21 12.92 -9.98 0.19
C HIS A 21 12.79 -9.19 -1.10
N VAL A 22 13.27 -7.94 -1.14
CA VAL A 22 13.44 -7.19 -2.39
C VAL A 22 14.31 -7.97 -3.39
N GLY A 23 15.38 -8.60 -2.92
CA GLY A 23 16.19 -9.53 -3.71
C GLY A 23 15.45 -10.79 -4.15
N VAL A 24 14.61 -11.37 -3.27
CA VAL A 24 13.75 -12.53 -3.58
C VAL A 24 12.77 -12.20 -4.69
N LEU A 25 11.98 -11.14 -4.55
CA LEU A 25 10.98 -10.70 -5.55
C LEU A 25 11.62 -10.53 -6.92
N LYS A 26 12.75 -9.83 -7.00
CA LYS A 26 13.46 -9.65 -8.26
C LYS A 26 13.89 -11.00 -8.88
N ARG A 27 14.40 -11.94 -8.08
CA ARG A 27 14.82 -13.26 -8.59
C ARG A 27 13.65 -14.15 -8.97
N PHE A 28 12.48 -13.98 -8.38
CA PHE A 28 11.25 -14.63 -8.82
C PHE A 28 10.73 -14.01 -10.11
N ALA A 29 10.78 -12.68 -10.27
CA ALA A 29 10.47 -12.02 -11.53
C ALA A 29 11.31 -12.55 -12.70
N MET A 30 12.64 -12.66 -12.49
CA MET A 30 13.57 -13.11 -13.52
C MET A 30 13.49 -14.61 -13.84
N ASN A 31 13.03 -15.43 -12.90
CA ASN A 31 12.95 -16.88 -13.05
C ASN A 31 11.80 -17.40 -12.17
N PRO A 32 10.54 -17.27 -12.63
CA PRO A 32 9.38 -17.70 -11.87
C PRO A 32 9.39 -19.22 -11.67
N VAL A 33 8.78 -19.69 -10.59
CA VAL A 33 8.62 -21.13 -10.35
C VAL A 33 7.17 -21.50 -10.67
N PRO A 34 6.93 -22.32 -11.71
CA PRO A 34 5.58 -22.74 -12.05
C PRO A 34 4.88 -23.45 -10.89
N GLY A 35 3.57 -23.21 -10.72
CA GLY A 35 2.77 -23.74 -9.61
C GLY A 35 3.03 -23.08 -8.25
N VAL A 36 3.94 -22.10 -8.14
CA VAL A 36 4.22 -21.37 -6.89
C VAL A 36 3.63 -19.97 -6.95
N ARG A 37 2.79 -19.65 -5.96
CA ARG A 37 2.22 -18.33 -5.74
C ARG A 37 3.00 -17.61 -4.65
N LEU A 38 3.51 -16.42 -4.98
CA LEU A 38 4.28 -15.59 -4.07
C LEU A 38 3.39 -14.47 -3.53
N THR A 39 3.42 -14.23 -2.21
CA THR A 39 2.67 -13.16 -1.55
C THR A 39 3.61 -12.35 -0.67
N LEU A 40 3.65 -11.03 -0.84
CA LEU A 40 4.34 -10.08 0.04
C LEU A 40 3.33 -9.43 0.98
N ILE A 41 3.54 -9.58 2.28
CA ILE A 41 2.78 -8.88 3.34
C ILE A 41 3.67 -7.80 3.93
N CYS A 42 3.29 -6.54 3.79
CA CYS A 42 4.01 -5.43 4.41
C CYS A 42 3.10 -4.24 4.71
N ARG A 43 3.37 -3.55 5.83
CA ARG A 43 2.64 -2.34 6.23
C ARG A 43 2.87 -1.17 5.27
N ASP A 44 4.11 -1.02 4.83
CA ASP A 44 4.59 0.13 4.07
C ASP A 44 4.79 -0.26 2.59
N THR A 45 4.23 0.52 1.66
CA THR A 45 4.38 0.31 0.20
C THR A 45 5.76 0.68 -0.32
N HIS A 46 6.39 1.66 0.32
CA HIS A 46 7.73 2.11 -0.01
C HIS A 46 8.67 1.70 1.12
N THR A 47 9.68 0.90 0.80
CA THR A 47 10.75 0.60 1.76
C THR A 47 11.96 1.49 1.48
N PRO A 48 12.49 2.21 2.49
CA PRO A 48 13.70 2.98 2.33
C PRO A 48 14.93 2.08 2.23
N TYR A 49 15.84 2.45 1.36
CA TYR A 49 17.19 1.89 1.30
C TYR A 49 18.07 2.61 2.32
N SER A 50 18.34 1.94 3.44
CA SER A 50 19.01 2.55 4.60
C SER A 50 20.40 3.12 4.27
N GLY A 51 21.08 2.59 3.24
CA GLY A 51 22.38 3.10 2.79
C GLY A 51 22.35 4.52 2.21
N MET A 52 21.20 4.97 1.69
CA MET A 52 21.00 6.32 1.15
C MET A 52 20.26 7.27 2.09
N LEU A 53 19.69 6.75 3.19
CA LEU A 53 18.92 7.56 4.14
C LEU A 53 19.69 8.79 4.66
N PRO A 54 20.97 8.71 5.07
CA PRO A 54 21.68 9.91 5.52
C PRO A 54 21.89 10.94 4.40
N GLY A 55 22.04 10.49 3.15
CA GLY A 55 22.11 11.40 2.01
C GLY A 55 20.78 12.09 1.72
N TYR A 56 19.66 11.40 1.94
CA TYR A 56 18.31 11.98 1.87
C TYR A 56 18.09 13.03 2.97
N VAL A 57 18.44 12.70 4.22
CA VAL A 57 18.41 13.63 5.35
C VAL A 57 19.27 14.87 5.07
N ALA A 58 20.45 14.69 4.50
CA ALA A 58 21.33 15.78 4.10
C ALA A 58 20.81 16.60 2.89
N GLY A 59 19.74 16.16 2.22
CA GLY A 59 19.13 16.85 1.07
C GLY A 59 19.75 16.55 -0.29
N HIS A 60 20.50 15.45 -0.43
CA HIS A 60 21.16 15.07 -1.69
C HIS A 60 20.29 14.23 -2.61
N TYR A 61 19.22 13.65 -2.08
CA TYR A 61 18.34 12.71 -2.76
C TYR A 61 16.88 13.11 -2.56
N SER A 62 16.03 12.80 -3.54
CA SER A 62 14.58 12.88 -3.40
C SER A 62 14.03 11.67 -2.63
N TYR A 63 12.75 11.71 -2.28
CA TYR A 63 12.07 10.55 -1.68
C TYR A 63 12.12 9.32 -2.61
N ASP A 64 11.88 9.52 -3.91
CA ASP A 64 11.84 8.46 -4.91
C ASP A 64 13.25 7.88 -5.22
N ASP A 65 14.33 8.65 -5.00
CA ASP A 65 15.70 8.16 -5.13
C ASP A 65 16.08 7.11 -4.07
N VAL A 66 15.50 7.20 -2.86
CA VAL A 66 15.92 6.40 -1.70
C VAL A 66 14.92 5.33 -1.29
N HIS A 67 13.72 5.31 -1.87
CA HIS A 67 12.71 4.30 -1.61
C HIS A 67 12.58 3.32 -2.76
N ILE A 68 12.38 2.05 -2.41
CA ILE A 68 11.99 0.99 -3.33
C ILE A 68 10.48 0.83 -3.22
N ASP A 69 9.80 0.90 -4.36
CA ASP A 69 8.36 0.64 -4.47
C ASP A 69 8.10 -0.87 -4.47
N LEU A 70 7.65 -1.37 -3.32
CA LEU A 70 7.38 -2.79 -3.12
C LEU A 70 6.16 -3.28 -3.90
N SER A 71 5.14 -2.43 -4.07
CA SER A 71 3.96 -2.80 -4.85
C SER A 71 4.32 -3.03 -6.32
N ARG A 72 5.10 -2.10 -6.90
CA ARG A 72 5.59 -2.20 -8.28
C ARG A 72 6.54 -3.38 -8.46
N LEU A 73 7.41 -3.64 -7.49
CA LEU A 73 8.32 -4.79 -7.52
C LEU A 73 7.58 -6.12 -7.37
N ALA A 74 6.52 -6.17 -6.55
CA ALA A 74 5.67 -7.35 -6.40
C ALA A 74 4.90 -7.63 -7.70
N GLU A 75 4.27 -6.61 -8.30
CA GLU A 75 3.60 -6.72 -9.60
C GLU A 75 4.58 -7.22 -10.68
N TYR A 76 5.80 -6.68 -10.71
CA TYR A 76 6.85 -7.15 -11.62
C TYR A 76 7.23 -8.61 -11.39
N ALA A 77 7.20 -9.08 -10.14
CA ALA A 77 7.46 -10.47 -9.79
C ALA A 77 6.28 -11.42 -10.03
N GLY A 78 5.10 -10.91 -10.43
CA GLY A 78 3.86 -11.68 -10.43
C GLY A 78 3.46 -12.14 -9.02
N ALA A 79 3.86 -11.37 -8.00
CA ALA A 79 3.58 -11.65 -6.60
C ALA A 79 2.39 -10.82 -6.13
N ARG A 80 1.54 -11.42 -5.28
CA ARG A 80 0.48 -10.68 -4.59
C ARG A 80 1.08 -9.69 -3.61
N PHE A 81 0.53 -8.49 -3.55
CA PHE A 81 0.95 -7.44 -2.63
C PHE A 81 -0.15 -7.13 -1.62
N TYR A 82 0.05 -7.52 -0.35
CA TYR A 82 -0.90 -7.29 0.74
C TYR A 82 -0.37 -6.19 1.65
N ARG A 83 -1.01 -5.02 1.58
CA ARG A 83 -0.72 -3.91 2.48
C ARG A 83 -1.35 -4.14 3.85
N ALA A 84 -0.70 -4.95 4.67
CA ALA A 84 -1.18 -5.36 5.99
C ALA A 84 -0.03 -5.48 6.99
N GLU A 85 -0.36 -5.37 8.27
CA GLU A 85 0.57 -5.59 9.37
C GLU A 85 0.42 -7.01 9.91
N ALA A 86 1.48 -7.81 9.80
CA ALA A 86 1.55 -9.11 10.48
C ALA A 86 1.75 -8.88 11.98
N ILE A 87 0.89 -9.50 12.79
CA ILE A 87 0.88 -9.38 14.25
C ILE A 87 1.06 -10.73 14.96
N GLY A 88 1.16 -11.83 14.21
CA GLY A 88 1.31 -13.16 14.77
C GLY A 88 1.47 -14.23 13.69
N ILE A 89 1.87 -15.43 14.10
CA ILE A 89 1.97 -16.60 13.25
C ILE A 89 1.35 -17.77 14.02
N ASN A 90 0.34 -18.40 13.44
CA ASN A 90 -0.16 -19.68 13.91
C ASN A 90 0.56 -20.79 13.14
N ARG A 91 1.49 -21.48 13.81
CA ARG A 91 2.34 -22.53 13.22
C ARG A 91 1.55 -23.82 12.94
N ASP A 92 0.64 -24.17 13.83
CA ASP A 92 -0.17 -25.40 13.70
C ASP A 92 -1.10 -25.34 12.50
N ARG A 93 -1.73 -24.17 12.27
CA ARG A 93 -2.61 -23.92 11.12
C ARG A 93 -1.87 -23.40 9.88
N LYS A 94 -0.57 -23.12 9.99
CA LYS A 94 0.27 -22.46 8.96
C LYS A 94 -0.36 -21.17 8.41
N ARG A 95 -0.67 -20.25 9.31
CA ARG A 95 -1.35 -18.98 9.00
C ARG A 95 -0.56 -17.79 9.55
N VAL A 96 -0.45 -16.73 8.76
CA VAL A 96 0.02 -15.41 9.22
C VAL A 96 -1.18 -14.62 9.68
N ILE A 97 -1.15 -14.16 10.93
CA ILE A 97 -2.20 -13.36 11.53
C ILE A 97 -1.94 -11.90 11.16
N CYS A 98 -2.90 -11.29 10.48
CA CYS A 98 -2.81 -9.92 9.99
C CYS A 98 -3.81 -9.02 10.71
N ARG A 99 -3.41 -7.77 11.00
CA ARG A 99 -4.33 -6.78 11.55
C ARG A 99 -5.38 -6.39 10.50
N GLY A 100 -6.66 -6.45 10.87
CA GLY A 100 -7.77 -5.90 10.07
C GLY A 100 -8.08 -6.64 8.76
N ARG A 101 -7.67 -7.91 8.64
CA ARG A 101 -8.05 -8.80 7.53
C ARG A 101 -7.98 -10.27 7.95
N PRO A 102 -8.58 -11.20 7.20
CA PRO A 102 -8.45 -12.63 7.48
C PRO A 102 -7.01 -13.14 7.33
N ASP A 103 -6.69 -14.17 8.10
CA ASP A 103 -5.36 -14.79 8.15
C ASP A 103 -4.91 -15.36 6.80
N VAL A 104 -3.63 -15.14 6.47
CA VAL A 104 -3.04 -15.54 5.19
C VAL A 104 -2.34 -16.90 5.33
N PRO A 105 -2.72 -17.94 4.57
CA PRO A 105 -2.08 -19.24 4.67
C PRO A 105 -0.71 -19.25 3.98
N TYR A 106 0.16 -20.13 4.43
CA TYR A 106 1.45 -20.37 3.79
C TYR A 106 1.80 -21.86 3.74
N ASP A 107 2.51 -22.28 2.70
CA ASP A 107 3.28 -23.53 2.72
C ASP A 107 4.71 -23.28 3.22
N ILE A 108 5.27 -22.16 2.78
CA ILE A 108 6.61 -21.69 3.14
C ILE A 108 6.51 -20.23 3.55
N LEU A 109 7.13 -19.88 4.67
CA LEU A 109 7.14 -18.51 5.20
C LEU A 109 8.56 -17.97 5.21
N SER A 110 8.72 -16.68 4.94
CA SER A 110 9.99 -15.98 5.16
C SER A 110 9.75 -14.66 5.87
N ILE A 111 10.54 -14.36 6.90
CA ILE A 111 10.40 -13.17 7.76
C ILE A 111 11.60 -12.25 7.56
N ASN A 112 11.34 -11.01 7.14
CA ASN A 112 12.34 -9.97 6.91
C ASN A 112 11.74 -8.58 7.18
N ILE A 113 11.40 -8.38 8.45
CA ILE A 113 10.70 -7.21 8.99
C ILE A 113 11.66 -6.14 9.55
N GLY A 114 12.97 -6.36 9.44
CA GLY A 114 13.98 -5.51 10.07
C GLY A 114 14.00 -5.65 11.60
N SER A 115 14.57 -4.67 12.28
CA SER A 115 14.71 -4.62 13.74
C SER A 115 13.90 -3.47 14.34
N SER A 116 13.32 -3.66 15.52
CA SER A 116 12.55 -2.66 16.27
C SER A 116 13.42 -1.93 17.29
N PRO A 117 13.30 -0.60 17.43
CA PRO A 117 14.08 0.15 18.41
C PRO A 117 13.64 -0.26 19.83
N ARG A 118 14.60 -0.40 20.75
CA ARG A 118 14.30 -0.66 22.17
C ARG A 118 14.10 0.66 22.92
N VAL A 119 13.06 1.40 22.56
CA VAL A 119 12.69 2.65 23.24
C VAL A 119 12.02 2.42 24.59
N ASN A 120 11.43 1.24 24.80
CA ASN A 120 10.75 0.90 26.06
C ASN A 120 11.71 0.53 27.19
N ASP A 121 12.98 0.28 26.89
CA ASP A 121 14.00 -0.06 27.89
C ASP A 121 14.43 1.16 28.72
N VAL A 122 14.11 2.37 28.27
CA VAL A 122 14.48 3.64 28.88
C VAL A 122 13.23 4.45 29.21
N GLU A 123 13.13 4.91 30.46
CA GLU A 123 11.95 5.64 30.94
C GLU A 123 11.68 6.89 30.08
N GLY A 124 10.46 6.98 29.53
CA GLY A 124 9.98 8.11 28.73
C GLY A 124 10.55 8.23 27.31
N ALA A 125 11.46 7.35 26.88
CA ALA A 125 12.02 7.39 25.52
C ALA A 125 10.99 7.01 24.44
N SER A 126 10.01 6.16 24.73
CA SER A 126 8.90 5.85 23.81
C SER A 126 8.06 7.09 23.46
N ASP A 127 7.89 7.98 24.43
CA ASP A 127 6.95 9.10 24.37
C ASP A 127 7.64 10.38 23.88
N HIS A 128 8.93 10.53 24.21
CA HIS A 128 9.68 11.77 24.01
C HIS A 128 10.86 11.66 23.04
N ALA A 129 11.24 10.45 22.59
CA ALA A 129 12.30 10.28 21.60
C ALA A 129 11.76 9.91 20.21
N VAL A 130 12.61 10.17 19.20
CA VAL A 130 12.38 9.86 17.80
C VAL A 130 13.22 8.67 17.38
N PRO A 131 12.65 7.46 17.34
CA PRO A 131 13.40 6.32 16.84
C PRO A 131 13.63 6.44 15.33
N VAL A 132 14.87 6.17 14.90
CA VAL A 132 15.24 6.21 13.48
C VAL A 132 14.65 5.04 12.70
N LYS A 133 14.49 3.87 13.34
CA LYS A 133 13.79 2.70 12.77
C LYS A 133 12.46 2.52 13.52
N PRO A 134 11.34 2.20 12.84
CA PRO A 134 11.18 2.09 11.40
C PRO A 134 11.31 3.45 10.70
N ILE A 135 12.02 3.46 9.57
CA ILE A 135 12.45 4.69 8.89
C ILE A 135 11.27 5.55 8.38
N THR A 136 10.13 4.94 8.05
CA THR A 136 8.93 5.68 7.64
C THR A 136 8.47 6.67 8.72
N GLY A 137 8.49 6.26 9.99
CA GLY A 137 8.13 7.13 11.12
C GLY A 137 9.14 8.27 11.31
N PHE A 138 10.43 7.97 11.10
CA PHE A 138 11.50 8.96 11.14
C PHE A 138 11.34 10.02 10.03
N ASN A 139 10.98 9.64 8.81
CA ASN A 139 10.84 10.58 7.69
C ASN A 139 9.81 11.70 7.97
N ASN A 140 8.62 11.33 8.47
CA ASN A 140 7.57 12.30 8.78
C ASN A 140 8.02 13.28 9.87
N ARG A 141 8.71 12.77 10.91
CA ARG A 141 9.24 13.59 12.01
C ARG A 141 10.38 14.48 11.53
N TRP A 142 11.24 13.99 10.64
CA TRP A 142 12.31 14.78 10.01
C TRP A 142 11.76 15.94 9.18
N LEU A 143 10.73 15.69 8.35
CA LEU A 143 10.06 16.76 7.59
C LEU A 143 9.37 17.78 8.52
N ALA A 144 8.75 17.31 9.60
CA ALA A 144 8.16 18.18 10.61
C ALA A 144 9.22 19.04 11.32
N LEU A 145 10.40 18.48 11.63
CA LEU A 145 11.53 19.22 12.19
C LEU A 145 12.03 20.30 11.23
N LEU A 146 12.17 19.98 9.94
CA LEU A 146 12.53 20.96 8.92
C LEU A 146 11.54 22.13 8.87
N CYS A 147 10.23 21.85 8.91
CA CYS A 147 9.19 22.89 8.94
C CYS A 147 9.21 23.71 10.25
N ARG A 148 9.43 23.08 11.42
CA ARG A 148 9.56 23.82 12.68
C ARG A 148 10.72 24.80 12.66
N ILE A 149 11.85 24.44 12.07
CA ILE A 149 13.04 25.30 11.95
C ILE A 149 12.76 26.56 11.11
N GLU A 150 11.79 26.50 10.20
CA GLU A 150 11.34 27.68 9.44
C GLU A 150 10.89 28.80 10.39
N ASN A 151 10.13 28.43 11.42
CA ASN A 151 9.49 29.35 12.35
C ASN A 151 10.17 29.40 13.74
N HIS A 152 11.24 28.63 13.97
CA HIS A 152 11.94 28.61 15.27
C HIS A 152 12.76 29.88 15.50
N GLU A 153 12.61 30.46 16.69
CA GLU A 153 13.42 31.59 17.18
C GLU A 153 14.28 31.14 18.36
N GLY A 154 15.60 31.37 18.26
CA GLY A 154 16.55 31.01 19.32
C GLY A 154 17.33 29.72 19.06
N PRO A 155 18.13 29.26 20.06
CA PRO A 155 18.95 28.06 19.92
C PRO A 155 18.08 26.80 19.79
N LEU A 156 18.60 25.81 19.06
CA LEU A 156 17.99 24.49 18.89
C LEU A 156 19.02 23.42 19.26
N THR A 157 18.67 22.59 20.23
CA THR A 157 19.52 21.49 20.73
C THR A 157 18.96 20.14 20.30
N VAL A 158 19.71 19.43 19.48
CA VAL A 158 19.40 18.08 19.00
C VAL A 158 20.33 17.08 19.67
N ALA A 159 19.77 16.15 20.44
CA ALA A 159 20.49 15.02 21.00
C ALA A 159 20.28 13.77 20.14
N VAL A 160 21.35 13.01 19.91
CA VAL A 160 21.33 11.73 19.21
C VAL A 160 21.90 10.67 20.15
N VAL A 161 21.13 9.61 20.40
CA VAL A 161 21.51 8.52 21.32
C VAL A 161 21.88 7.30 20.49
N GLY A 162 23.15 6.87 20.57
CA GLY A 162 23.78 5.81 19.80
C GLY A 162 24.83 6.36 18.82
N ALA A 163 26.11 6.14 19.09
CA ALA A 163 27.27 6.53 18.30
C ALA A 163 27.85 5.40 17.42
N GLY A 164 26.99 4.45 17.02
CA GLY A 164 27.30 3.52 15.93
C GLY A 164 27.32 4.21 14.55
N ALA A 165 27.62 3.44 13.48
CA ALA A 165 27.75 3.99 12.12
C ALA A 165 26.54 4.82 11.68
N GLY A 166 25.32 4.32 11.91
CA GLY A 166 24.09 5.04 11.57
C GLY A 166 23.90 6.32 12.36
N GLY A 167 24.22 6.33 13.66
CA GLY A 167 24.04 7.50 14.51
C GLY A 167 25.04 8.62 14.21
N VAL A 168 26.32 8.28 14.01
CA VAL A 168 27.35 9.24 13.57
C VAL A 168 27.01 9.81 12.21
N GLU A 169 26.65 8.96 11.24
CA GLU A 169 26.32 9.39 9.87
C GLU A 169 25.08 10.30 9.84
N LEU A 170 24.02 9.94 10.57
CA LEU A 170 22.80 10.76 10.68
C LEU A 170 23.05 12.08 11.39
N THR A 171 23.83 12.09 12.47
CA THR A 171 24.18 13.34 13.20
C THR A 171 24.83 14.33 12.25
N LEU A 172 25.85 13.89 11.50
CA LEU A 172 26.56 14.74 10.54
C LEU A 172 25.69 15.14 9.34
N ALA A 173 24.76 14.29 8.91
CA ALA A 173 23.82 14.58 7.84
C ALA A 173 22.77 15.63 8.24
N MET A 174 22.15 15.46 9.42
CA MET A 174 21.17 16.39 9.96
C MET A 174 21.80 17.75 10.19
N GLN A 175 22.93 17.79 10.89
CA GLN A 175 23.65 19.03 11.14
C GLN A 175 23.94 19.79 9.84
N PHE A 176 24.47 19.10 8.82
CA PHE A 176 24.73 19.70 7.52
C PHE A 176 23.45 20.28 6.87
N ARG A 177 22.32 19.56 6.93
CA ARG A 177 21.07 20.06 6.34
C ARG A 177 20.56 21.28 7.09
N LEU A 178 20.45 21.19 8.42
CA LEU A 178 19.88 22.27 9.25
C LEU A 178 20.74 23.53 9.19
N GLU A 179 22.06 23.40 9.19
CA GLU A 179 22.98 24.52 9.03
C GLU A 179 22.75 25.26 7.70
N ASN A 180 22.61 24.53 6.60
CA ASN A 180 22.35 25.14 5.29
C ASN A 180 20.97 25.80 5.22
N GLU A 181 19.97 25.19 5.83
CA GLU A 181 18.60 25.71 5.94
C GLU A 181 18.54 27.03 6.73
N LEU A 182 19.32 27.17 7.81
CA LEU A 182 19.45 28.43 8.53
C LEU A 182 20.20 29.49 7.72
N LYS A 183 21.34 29.12 7.10
CA LYS A 183 22.13 30.05 6.27
C LYS A 183 21.32 30.63 5.11
N GLN A 184 20.55 29.79 4.40
CA GLN A 184 19.71 30.23 3.29
C GLN A 184 18.64 31.24 3.71
N ARG A 185 18.24 31.21 4.99
CA ARG A 185 17.26 32.14 5.59
C ARG A 185 17.92 33.31 6.33
N GLY A 186 19.24 33.46 6.25
CA GLY A 186 19.97 34.54 6.94
C GLY A 186 20.04 34.40 8.47
N LYS A 187 19.73 33.22 9.02
CA LYS A 187 19.86 32.93 10.46
C LYS A 187 21.28 32.43 10.80
N ASP A 188 21.71 32.66 12.03
CA ASP A 188 23.04 32.26 12.51
C ASP A 188 23.10 30.75 12.81
N PRO A 189 23.95 29.97 12.12
CA PRO A 189 24.15 28.55 12.39
C PRO A 189 24.66 28.22 13.80
N ALA A 190 25.29 29.17 14.49
CA ALA A 190 25.77 28.97 15.86
C ALA A 190 24.63 28.67 16.86
N GLN A 191 23.38 28.90 16.45
CA GLN A 191 22.17 28.53 17.20
C GLN A 191 21.92 27.01 17.21
N LEU A 192 22.59 26.22 16.36
CA LEU A 192 22.43 24.77 16.35
C LEU A 192 23.43 24.09 17.27
N HIS A 193 22.91 23.30 18.22
CA HIS A 193 23.71 22.50 19.13
C HIS A 193 23.40 21.02 18.91
N PHE A 194 24.44 20.23 18.61
CA PHE A 194 24.31 18.79 18.42
C PHE A 194 25.08 18.04 19.50
N HIS A 195 24.40 17.09 20.14
CA HIS A 195 24.98 16.23 21.16
C HIS A 195 24.83 14.77 20.75
N LEU A 196 25.93 13.99 20.81
CA LEU A 196 25.94 12.57 20.48
C LEU A 196 26.29 11.76 21.73
N PHE A 197 25.38 10.90 22.19
CA PHE A 197 25.53 10.06 23.37
C PHE A 197 25.75 8.60 22.99
N ASP A 198 26.62 7.88 23.71
CA ASP A 198 26.69 6.42 23.68
C ASP A 198 27.13 5.86 25.05
N ALA A 199 26.70 4.64 25.34
CA ALA A 199 27.14 3.91 26.53
C ALA A 199 28.56 3.36 26.38
N ALA A 200 29.04 3.16 25.15
CA ALA A 200 30.41 2.74 24.88
C ALA A 200 31.40 3.91 25.05
N ASP A 201 32.66 3.57 25.34
CA ASP A 201 33.75 4.53 25.50
C ASP A 201 34.31 5.05 24.16
N GLU A 202 33.86 4.49 23.03
CA GLU A 202 34.28 4.86 21.69
C GLU A 202 33.11 4.96 20.71
N ILE A 203 33.21 5.92 19.78
CA ILE A 203 32.32 5.96 18.60
C ILE A 203 32.69 4.85 17.63
N LEU A 204 31.71 4.38 16.85
CA LEU A 204 31.91 3.36 15.80
C LEU A 204 32.66 2.10 16.29
N PRO A 205 32.23 1.45 17.40
CA PRO A 205 33.00 0.38 18.05
C PRO A 205 33.25 -0.85 17.17
N THR A 206 32.55 -1.00 16.04
CA THR A 206 32.76 -2.08 15.06
C THR A 206 33.77 -1.75 13.95
N HIS A 207 34.38 -0.56 13.98
CA HIS A 207 35.28 -0.06 12.94
C HIS A 207 36.70 0.17 13.49
N ASN A 208 37.69 0.19 12.60
CA ASN A 208 39.09 0.35 13.02
C ASN A 208 39.39 1.76 13.56
N ALA A 209 40.46 1.88 14.34
CA ALA A 209 40.86 3.13 15.00
C ALA A 209 41.08 4.30 14.03
N LYS A 210 41.63 4.04 12.83
CA LYS A 210 41.89 5.08 11.81
C LYS A 210 40.60 5.68 11.25
N VAL A 211 39.53 4.89 11.14
CA VAL A 211 38.20 5.36 10.75
C VAL A 211 37.60 6.18 11.89
N CYS A 212 37.69 5.69 13.12
CA CYS A 212 37.18 6.37 14.31
C CYS A 212 37.84 7.76 14.49
N GLU A 213 39.15 7.87 14.25
CA GLU A 213 39.88 9.14 14.30
C GLU A 213 39.34 10.18 13.31
N VAL A 214 39.04 9.78 12.07
CA VAL A 214 38.46 10.70 11.06
C VAL A 214 37.10 11.22 11.49
N PHE A 215 36.26 10.36 12.08
CA PHE A 215 34.94 10.77 12.55
C PHE A 215 35.00 11.61 13.83
N ARG A 216 35.91 11.31 14.77
CA ARG A 216 36.16 12.17 15.95
C ARG A 216 36.56 13.57 15.51
N LYS A 217 37.51 13.67 14.56
CA LYS A 217 37.92 14.94 13.97
C LYS A 217 36.75 15.66 13.29
N SER A 218 35.98 14.96 12.46
CA SER A 218 34.84 15.53 11.74
C SER A 218 33.73 16.03 12.67
N LEU A 219 33.41 15.29 13.74
CA LEU A 219 32.43 15.70 14.75
C LEU A 219 32.92 16.94 15.52
N SER A 220 34.19 16.95 15.93
CA SER A 220 34.80 18.08 16.63
C SER A 220 34.89 19.34 15.77
N GLU A 221 35.34 19.23 14.51
CA GLU A 221 35.43 20.37 13.58
C GLU A 221 34.07 21.01 13.30
N ARG A 222 32.99 20.25 13.48
CA ARG A 222 31.63 20.76 13.33
C ARG A 222 30.95 21.10 14.65
N GLY A 223 31.67 21.11 15.78
CA GLY A 223 31.10 21.48 17.07
C GLY A 223 30.03 20.51 17.60
N VAL A 224 30.04 19.24 17.17
CA VAL A 224 29.19 18.21 17.79
C VAL A 224 29.81 17.79 19.12
N LYS A 225 29.08 17.93 20.22
CA LYS A 225 29.54 17.51 21.55
C LYS A 225 29.29 16.00 21.73
N VAL A 226 30.35 15.23 21.93
CA VAL A 226 30.26 13.76 22.06
C VAL A 226 30.39 13.36 23.53
N HIS A 227 29.45 12.55 24.00
CA HIS A 227 29.33 12.04 25.36
C HIS A 227 29.44 10.51 25.32
N LEU A 228 30.60 9.98 25.72
CA LEU A 228 30.91 8.55 25.71
C LEU A 228 30.95 8.01 27.14
N GLY A 229 30.68 6.72 27.31
CA GLY A 229 30.49 6.14 28.65
C GLY A 229 29.31 6.77 29.39
N ALA A 230 28.35 7.34 28.64
CA ALA A 230 27.23 8.14 29.15
C ALA A 230 25.89 7.50 28.75
N PRO A 231 25.54 6.33 29.31
CA PRO A 231 24.26 5.69 29.04
C PRO A 231 23.10 6.60 29.46
N VAL A 232 22.09 6.71 28.58
CA VAL A 232 20.89 7.51 28.81
C VAL A 232 19.89 6.68 29.62
N SER A 233 19.48 7.20 30.78
CA SER A 233 18.59 6.50 31.73
C SER A 233 17.13 6.96 31.62
N LYS A 234 16.90 8.20 31.18
CA LYS A 234 15.55 8.77 31.11
C LYS A 234 15.45 9.89 30.06
N VAL A 235 14.32 9.96 29.38
CA VAL A 235 13.96 11.05 28.46
C VAL A 235 12.61 11.63 28.90
N GLN A 236 12.54 12.94 29.09
CA GLN A 236 11.32 13.70 29.40
C GLN A 236 11.10 14.75 28.32
N GLN A 237 9.93 15.38 28.31
CA GLN A 237 9.68 16.52 27.44
C GLN A 237 10.71 17.63 27.71
N GLY A 238 11.55 17.92 26.70
CA GLY A 238 12.56 18.97 26.78
C GLY A 238 13.87 18.58 27.49
N LEU A 239 14.02 17.35 28.02
CA LEU A 239 15.13 17.00 28.89
C LEU A 239 15.60 15.54 28.70
N LEU A 240 16.92 15.36 28.58
CA LEU A 240 17.60 14.07 28.55
C LEU A 240 18.46 13.89 29.79
N ILE A 241 18.43 12.71 30.41
CA ILE A 241 19.15 12.38 31.65
C ILE A 241 19.98 11.11 31.47
N THR A 242 21.24 11.15 31.89
CA THR A 242 22.16 10.00 31.88
C THR A 242 22.15 9.24 33.21
N GLU A 243 22.65 8.00 33.24
CA GLU A 243 22.79 7.23 34.49
C GLU A 243 23.71 7.90 35.52
N SER A 244 24.68 8.69 35.05
CA SER A 244 25.58 9.47 35.92
C SER A 244 24.90 10.68 36.58
N GLY A 245 23.66 11.00 36.19
CA GLY A 245 22.91 12.16 36.67
C GLY A 245 23.13 13.44 35.85
N GLU A 246 23.97 13.42 34.80
CA GLU A 246 24.07 14.55 33.86
C GLU A 246 22.75 14.78 33.13
N THR A 247 22.31 16.04 33.05
CA THR A 247 21.09 16.47 32.38
C THR A 247 21.37 17.41 31.21
N LEU A 248 20.68 17.23 30.09
CA LEU A 248 20.75 18.09 28.92
C LEU A 248 19.35 18.57 28.53
N GLN A 249 19.17 19.89 28.39
CA GLN A 249 17.97 20.46 27.78
C GLN A 249 18.01 20.21 26.26
N THR A 250 16.94 19.64 25.71
CA THR A 250 16.89 19.20 24.31
C THR A 250 15.56 19.57 23.68
N ASP A 251 15.59 20.11 22.47
CA ASP A 251 14.38 20.31 21.66
C ASP A 251 14.00 19.02 20.93
N GLU A 252 14.99 18.21 20.56
CA GLU A 252 14.80 16.95 19.85
C GLU A 252 15.75 15.86 20.36
N VAL A 253 15.22 14.65 20.52
CA VAL A 253 16.01 13.46 20.89
C VAL A 253 15.81 12.38 19.83
N LEU A 254 16.87 12.04 19.10
CA LEU A 254 16.88 10.92 18.16
C LEU A 254 17.43 9.66 18.82
N TRP A 255 16.72 8.55 18.63
CA TRP A 255 17.09 7.25 19.19
C TRP A 255 17.61 6.32 18.08
N VAL A 256 18.91 6.02 18.14
CA VAL A 256 19.67 5.26 17.13
C VAL A 256 20.44 4.08 17.76
N THR A 257 19.97 3.61 18.93
CA THR A 257 20.60 2.54 19.70
C THR A 257 20.31 1.14 19.15
N ARG A 258 20.88 0.10 19.79
CA ARG A 258 20.70 -1.30 19.40
C ARG A 258 19.22 -1.68 19.42
N ALA A 259 18.72 -2.10 18.27
CA ALA A 259 17.38 -2.61 18.08
C ALA A 259 17.27 -4.08 18.53
N GLY A 260 16.06 -4.55 18.83
CA GLY A 260 15.69 -5.95 19.04
C GLY A 260 14.67 -6.43 18.02
N GLY A 261 14.24 -7.68 18.12
CA GLY A 261 13.04 -8.14 17.40
C GLY A 261 11.75 -7.57 17.97
N PRO A 262 10.67 -7.46 17.17
CA PRO A 262 9.37 -7.02 17.66
C PRO A 262 8.75 -8.03 18.64
N GLU A 263 7.98 -7.52 19.60
CA GLU A 263 7.47 -8.32 20.72
C GLU A 263 6.50 -9.44 20.32
N TRP A 264 5.72 -9.23 19.26
CA TRP A 264 4.76 -10.23 18.79
C TRP A 264 5.41 -11.57 18.42
N LEU A 265 6.73 -11.59 18.14
CA LEU A 265 7.46 -12.83 17.90
C LEU A 265 7.48 -13.75 19.14
N LYS A 266 7.41 -13.21 20.36
CA LYS A 266 7.42 -14.00 21.61
C LYS A 266 6.33 -15.07 21.62
N GLU A 267 5.15 -14.74 21.09
CA GLU A 267 3.97 -15.59 21.09
C GLU A 267 3.96 -16.61 19.94
N THR A 268 4.90 -16.51 18.99
CA THR A 268 4.95 -17.40 17.81
C THR A 268 5.55 -18.77 18.11
N GLY A 269 6.26 -18.91 19.24
CA GLY A 269 7.01 -20.12 19.58
C GLY A 269 8.21 -20.41 18.65
N LEU A 270 8.63 -19.45 17.82
CA LEU A 270 9.85 -19.56 17.00
C LEU A 270 11.10 -19.46 17.87
N ALA A 271 12.21 -20.02 17.39
CA ALA A 271 13.50 -19.92 18.07
C ALA A 271 13.99 -18.46 18.09
N LEU A 272 13.97 -17.81 19.26
CA LEU A 272 14.42 -16.42 19.47
C LEU A 272 15.61 -16.36 20.44
N ASP A 273 16.57 -15.48 20.17
CA ASP A 273 17.60 -15.10 21.15
C ASP A 273 17.08 -14.06 22.18
N ASP A 274 17.92 -13.68 23.16
CA ASP A 274 17.61 -12.67 24.18
C ASP A 274 17.31 -11.28 23.57
N GLY A 275 17.76 -11.08 22.32
CA GLY A 275 17.51 -9.94 21.47
C GLY A 275 16.09 -9.89 20.89
N LEU A 276 15.34 -11.00 20.97
CA LEU A 276 14.14 -11.33 20.18
C LEU A 276 14.44 -11.51 18.68
N PHE A 277 15.69 -11.72 18.29
CA PHE A 277 16.02 -12.06 16.90
C PHE A 277 15.77 -13.55 16.64
N LEU A 278 15.34 -13.87 15.42
CA LEU A 278 15.10 -15.25 14.99
C LEU A 278 16.42 -15.97 14.80
N ARG A 279 16.66 -17.04 15.58
CA ARG A 279 17.82 -17.91 15.38
C ARG A 279 17.61 -18.76 14.14
N VAL A 280 18.55 -18.66 13.21
CA VAL A 280 18.51 -19.37 11.93
C VAL A 280 19.77 -20.18 11.69
N ARG A 281 19.59 -21.30 11.01
CA ARG A 281 20.66 -22.17 10.51
C ARG A 281 21.34 -21.54 9.29
N ASP A 282 22.42 -22.16 8.81
CA ASP A 282 23.15 -21.70 7.62
C ASP A 282 22.32 -21.79 6.34
N THR A 283 21.17 -22.47 6.37
CA THR A 283 20.17 -22.49 5.28
C THR A 283 19.20 -21.30 5.31
N LEU A 284 19.30 -20.41 6.33
CA LEU A 284 18.34 -19.35 6.68
C LEU A 284 16.99 -19.83 7.24
N GLN A 285 16.82 -21.13 7.45
CA GLN A 285 15.64 -21.65 8.15
C GLN A 285 15.74 -21.39 9.65
N VAL A 286 14.60 -21.11 10.27
CA VAL A 286 14.48 -20.99 11.73
C VAL A 286 14.81 -22.34 12.36
N GLU A 287 15.58 -22.35 13.44
CA GLU A 287 16.13 -23.59 14.02
C GLU A 287 15.07 -24.66 14.37
N ASN A 288 13.87 -24.24 14.77
CA ASN A 288 12.79 -25.12 15.21
C ASN A 288 11.61 -25.22 14.22
N ASP A 289 11.77 -24.76 12.98
CA ASP A 289 10.75 -24.90 11.94
C ASP A 289 11.35 -24.88 10.52
N ASP A 290 11.28 -26.02 9.82
CA ASP A 290 11.88 -26.17 8.49
C ASP A 290 11.07 -25.46 7.38
N SER A 291 9.84 -25.06 7.66
CA SER A 291 8.99 -24.34 6.69
C SER A 291 9.16 -22.83 6.76
N ILE A 292 9.88 -22.31 7.76
CA ILE A 292 9.99 -20.88 8.04
C ILE A 292 11.45 -20.43 7.91
N PHE A 293 11.65 -19.38 7.12
CA PHE A 293 12.93 -18.71 6.92
C PHE A 293 12.94 -17.34 7.60
N ALA A 294 14.13 -16.85 7.94
CA ALA A 294 14.31 -15.45 8.30
C ALA A 294 15.58 -14.87 7.68
N ALA A 295 15.51 -13.61 7.29
CA ALA A 295 16.65 -12.89 6.72
C ALA A 295 16.60 -11.40 7.04
N GLY A 296 17.70 -10.71 6.78
CA GLY A 296 17.87 -9.30 7.14
C GLY A 296 18.20 -9.12 8.62
N ASP A 297 17.92 -7.92 9.13
CA ASP A 297 18.28 -7.54 10.50
C ASP A 297 17.58 -8.39 11.57
N ILE A 298 16.43 -9.01 11.24
CA ILE A 298 15.69 -9.86 12.18
C ILE A 298 16.33 -11.22 12.41
N ALA A 299 17.18 -11.68 11.48
CA ALA A 299 17.78 -13.02 11.54
C ALA A 299 19.12 -12.99 12.28
N ASN A 300 19.33 -13.97 13.16
CA ASN A 300 20.59 -14.27 13.80
C ASN A 300 21.11 -15.63 13.30
N VAL A 301 22.11 -15.61 12.42
CA VAL A 301 22.71 -16.83 11.85
C VAL A 301 23.65 -17.41 12.89
N THR A 302 23.24 -18.50 13.54
CA THR A 302 23.87 -18.99 14.78
C THR A 302 25.36 -19.28 14.63
N ASN A 303 25.79 -19.87 13.49
CA ASN A 303 27.20 -20.17 13.22
C ASN A 303 28.02 -18.93 12.77
N HIS A 304 27.34 -17.83 12.46
CA HIS A 304 27.94 -16.63 11.87
C HIS A 304 27.36 -15.33 12.47
N PRO A 305 27.50 -15.11 13.80
CA PRO A 305 26.93 -13.93 14.48
C PRO A 305 27.60 -12.64 14.00
N ARG A 306 26.80 -11.62 13.71
CA ARG A 306 27.24 -10.36 13.08
C ARG A 306 26.40 -9.16 13.52
N GLU A 307 26.97 -7.98 13.31
CA GLU A 307 26.22 -6.72 13.40
C GLU A 307 25.02 -6.73 12.44
N LYS A 308 23.91 -6.10 12.87
CA LYS A 308 22.72 -5.94 12.04
C LYS A 308 22.93 -4.77 11.08
N ALA A 309 23.42 -5.07 9.89
CA ALA A 309 23.74 -4.08 8.86
C ALA A 309 23.15 -4.46 7.49
N GLY A 310 22.68 -3.45 6.75
CA GLY A 310 22.03 -3.64 5.45
C GLY A 310 22.89 -4.37 4.41
N VAL A 311 24.22 -4.28 4.49
CA VAL A 311 25.15 -5.02 3.60
C VAL A 311 24.99 -6.53 3.73
N PHE A 312 24.69 -7.04 4.93
CA PHE A 312 24.46 -8.48 5.15
C PHE A 312 23.05 -8.87 4.70
N ALA A 313 22.04 -8.05 4.99
CA ALA A 313 20.67 -8.27 4.54
C ALA A 313 20.57 -8.41 3.01
N VAL A 314 21.21 -7.52 2.25
CA VAL A 314 21.26 -7.59 0.78
C VAL A 314 21.88 -8.91 0.28
N ARG A 315 22.88 -9.42 0.99
CA ARG A 315 23.61 -10.64 0.59
C ARG A 315 22.89 -11.93 0.96
N GLN A 316 21.97 -11.90 1.91
CA GLN A 316 21.08 -13.01 2.21
C GLN A 316 19.98 -13.19 1.15
N GLY A 317 19.66 -12.15 0.37
CA GLY A 317 18.59 -12.21 -0.65
C GLY A 317 18.76 -13.34 -1.69
N PRO A 318 19.92 -13.45 -2.39
CA PRO A 318 20.13 -14.53 -3.36
C PRO A 318 20.05 -15.96 -2.79
N PRO A 319 20.78 -16.33 -1.71
CA PRO A 319 20.66 -17.68 -1.15
C PRO A 319 19.27 -17.95 -0.58
N LEU A 320 18.61 -16.96 0.01
CA LEU A 320 17.22 -17.09 0.46
C LEU A 320 16.29 -17.44 -0.71
N ALA A 321 16.38 -16.70 -1.81
CA ALA A 321 15.55 -16.96 -2.99
C ALA A 321 15.77 -18.38 -3.54
N ASP A 322 17.03 -18.82 -3.59
CA ASP A 322 17.37 -20.15 -4.09
C ASP A 322 16.83 -21.24 -3.15
N ASN A 323 16.94 -21.06 -1.83
CA ASN A 323 16.41 -22.01 -0.86
C ASN A 323 14.88 -22.06 -0.83
N LEU A 324 14.20 -20.92 -0.96
CA LEU A 324 12.74 -20.87 -1.10
C LEU A 324 12.27 -21.65 -2.34
N LYS A 325 12.93 -21.47 -3.49
CA LYS A 325 12.63 -22.23 -4.72
C LYS A 325 12.91 -23.72 -4.58
N ARG A 326 14.00 -24.08 -3.91
CA ARG A 326 14.36 -25.49 -3.65
C ARG A 326 13.29 -26.15 -2.79
N LEU A 327 12.93 -25.55 -1.66
CA LEU A 327 11.92 -26.11 -0.77
C LEU A 327 10.55 -26.21 -1.45
N ALA A 328 10.16 -25.20 -2.23
CA ALA A 328 8.90 -25.22 -2.98
C ALA A 328 8.85 -26.33 -4.06
N THR A 329 10.01 -26.83 -4.51
CA THR A 329 10.13 -27.91 -5.50
C THR A 329 10.59 -29.23 -4.87
N GLY A 330 10.44 -29.38 -3.54
CA GLY A 330 10.76 -30.62 -2.80
C GLY A 330 12.25 -30.93 -2.69
N LYS A 331 13.13 -29.94 -2.92
CA LYS A 331 14.60 -30.09 -2.78
C LYS A 331 15.07 -29.51 -1.46
N ASP A 332 16.06 -30.17 -0.86
CA ASP A 332 16.66 -29.69 0.38
C ASP A 332 17.33 -28.31 0.21
N PRO A 333 17.15 -27.37 1.16
CA PRO A 333 17.88 -26.12 1.22
C PRO A 333 19.40 -26.33 1.26
N ARG A 334 20.15 -25.30 0.87
CA ARG A 334 21.62 -25.30 0.90
C ARG A 334 22.15 -24.24 1.86
N ASP A 335 23.28 -24.54 2.48
CA ASP A 335 23.99 -23.59 3.31
C ASP A 335 24.46 -22.39 2.48
N PHE A 336 24.42 -21.21 3.07
CA PHE A 336 25.10 -20.03 2.55
C PHE A 336 26.18 -19.59 3.54
N TYR A 337 27.34 -19.23 3.01
CA TYR A 337 28.47 -18.79 3.81
C TYR A 337 28.67 -17.28 3.64
N PRO A 338 28.44 -16.47 4.69
CA PRO A 338 28.56 -15.02 4.60
C PRO A 338 30.03 -14.57 4.54
N GLN A 339 30.32 -13.51 3.76
CA GLN A 339 31.67 -12.95 3.61
C GLN A 339 32.34 -12.59 4.94
N GLN A 340 33.64 -12.79 5.17
CA GLN A 340 34.24 -12.38 6.46
C GLN A 340 34.53 -10.88 6.56
N LYS A 341 34.94 -10.24 5.46
CA LYS A 341 35.26 -8.80 5.39
C LYS A 341 34.26 -8.09 4.48
N TRP A 342 33.85 -6.89 4.84
CA TRP A 342 32.95 -6.06 4.03
C TRP A 342 33.48 -4.64 3.90
N LEU A 343 32.95 -3.91 2.91
CA LEU A 343 33.22 -2.50 2.70
C LEU A 343 32.05 -1.72 3.30
N ALA A 344 32.32 -0.88 4.29
CA ALA A 344 31.41 0.14 4.77
C ALA A 344 31.80 1.51 4.20
N LEU A 345 30.83 2.27 3.72
CA LEU A 345 31.01 3.62 3.19
C LEU A 345 30.10 4.55 3.99
N ILE A 346 30.70 5.32 4.91
CA ILE A 346 29.99 6.17 5.87
C ILE A 346 30.18 7.62 5.45
N SER A 347 29.10 8.35 5.20
CA SER A 347 29.14 9.76 4.82
C SER A 347 29.34 10.69 6.02
N THR A 348 29.83 11.90 5.75
CA THR A 348 29.88 13.01 6.71
C THR A 348 28.81 14.07 6.37
N GLY A 349 27.80 13.76 5.54
CA GLY A 349 26.72 14.70 5.18
C GLY A 349 27.08 15.76 4.13
N ASN A 350 28.32 16.26 4.06
CA ASN A 350 28.76 17.33 3.13
C ASN A 350 29.36 16.79 1.82
N LYS A 351 28.80 15.71 1.27
CA LYS A 351 29.34 14.98 0.10
C LYS A 351 30.80 14.54 0.25
N TYR A 352 31.15 14.15 1.47
CA TYR A 352 32.40 13.50 1.83
C TYR A 352 32.05 12.19 2.55
N ALA A 353 32.93 11.19 2.45
CA ALA A 353 32.70 9.87 3.03
C ALA A 353 34.02 9.19 3.39
N VAL A 354 33.92 8.20 4.28
CA VAL A 354 35.01 7.36 4.75
C VAL A 354 34.67 5.90 4.44
N ALA A 355 35.59 5.22 3.76
CA ALA A 355 35.57 3.81 3.49
C ALA A 355 36.31 3.04 4.59
N SER A 356 35.66 2.02 5.13
CA SER A 356 36.20 1.08 6.11
C SER A 356 36.15 -0.34 5.54
N ARG A 357 37.30 -1.02 5.51
CA ARG A 357 37.38 -2.45 5.12
C ARG A 357 38.55 -3.12 5.82
N GLY A 358 38.27 -3.90 6.85
CA GLY A 358 39.33 -4.44 7.72
C GLY A 358 40.19 -3.30 8.27
N ASP A 359 41.51 -3.37 8.07
CA ASP A 359 42.46 -2.36 8.57
C ASP A 359 42.69 -1.18 7.62
N MET A 360 42.03 -1.19 6.46
CA MET A 360 42.17 -0.15 5.42
C MET A 360 41.17 0.99 5.63
N ARG A 361 41.64 2.22 5.40
CA ARG A 361 40.86 3.47 5.40
C ARG A 361 41.09 4.23 4.10
N PHE A 362 40.03 4.68 3.47
CA PHE A 362 40.06 5.73 2.44
C PHE A 362 38.98 6.76 2.74
N ASP A 363 39.17 8.00 2.35
CA ASP A 363 38.26 9.10 2.68
C ASP A 363 38.47 10.24 1.68
N GLY A 364 37.39 10.96 1.41
CA GLY A 364 37.41 12.00 0.40
C GLY A 364 36.07 12.22 -0.24
N ARG A 365 35.98 13.33 -0.99
CA ARG A 365 34.85 13.57 -1.91
C ARG A 365 34.75 12.50 -3.00
N TRP A 366 35.89 11.92 -3.42
CA TRP A 366 35.91 10.83 -4.39
C TRP A 366 35.31 9.53 -3.81
N VAL A 367 35.51 9.27 -2.51
CA VAL A 367 34.88 8.13 -1.79
C VAL A 367 33.37 8.32 -1.71
N TRP A 368 32.91 9.56 -1.48
CA TRP A 368 31.48 9.85 -1.52
C TRP A 368 30.87 9.62 -2.91
N ARG A 369 31.55 10.05 -3.99
CA ARG A 369 31.10 9.75 -5.37
C ARG A 369 31.06 8.25 -5.65
N TRP A 370 32.01 7.50 -5.08
CA TRP A 370 32.02 6.04 -5.18
C TRP A 370 30.83 5.40 -4.44
N LYS A 371 30.53 5.87 -3.22
CA LYS A 371 29.32 5.48 -2.48
C LYS A 371 28.05 5.78 -3.26
N ASP A 372 27.89 7.03 -3.71
CA ASP A 372 26.73 7.48 -4.49
C ASP A 372 26.53 6.61 -5.75
N TRP A 373 27.62 6.28 -6.46
CA TRP A 373 27.56 5.39 -7.61
C TRP A 373 27.11 3.96 -7.24
N ILE A 374 27.64 3.37 -6.16
CA ILE A 374 27.23 2.03 -5.69
C ILE A 374 25.75 2.03 -5.32
N ASP A 375 25.33 3.00 -4.53
CA ASP A 375 23.98 3.08 -3.97
C ASP A 375 22.94 3.36 -5.06
N ARG A 376 23.18 4.32 -5.96
CA ARG A 376 22.32 4.56 -7.13
C ARG A 376 22.26 3.35 -8.06
N ARG A 377 23.38 2.66 -8.28
CA ARG A 377 23.40 1.42 -9.08
C ARG A 377 22.60 0.30 -8.41
N PHE A 378 22.56 0.24 -7.08
CA PHE A 378 21.70 -0.68 -6.35
C PHE A 378 20.23 -0.31 -6.53
N MET A 379 19.84 0.95 -6.32
CA MET A 379 18.45 1.41 -6.46
C MET A 379 17.89 1.24 -7.88
N LYS A 380 18.69 1.53 -8.92
CA LYS A 380 18.31 1.29 -10.32
C LYS A 380 17.88 -0.15 -10.59
N LYS A 381 18.43 -1.15 -9.87
CA LYS A 381 18.04 -2.55 -10.04
C LYS A 381 16.59 -2.84 -9.65
N PHE A 382 15.96 -1.99 -8.85
CA PHE A 382 14.61 -2.19 -8.31
C PHE A 382 13.64 -1.09 -8.76
N ASN A 383 14.14 0.07 -9.19
CA ASN A 383 13.32 1.17 -9.70
C ASN A 383 13.23 1.18 -11.24
N ASP A 384 14.27 0.69 -11.94
CA ASP A 384 14.31 0.60 -13.40
C ASP A 384 14.06 -0.87 -13.81
N LEU A 385 12.80 -1.26 -13.88
CA LEU A 385 12.38 -2.63 -14.20
C LEU A 385 12.14 -2.76 -15.71
N PRO A 386 12.93 -3.58 -16.45
CA PRO A 386 12.73 -3.74 -17.89
C PRO A 386 11.43 -4.51 -18.18
N PRO A 387 10.73 -4.21 -19.30
CA PRO A 387 9.58 -5.00 -19.73
C PRO A 387 10.01 -6.46 -19.95
N MET A 388 9.22 -7.40 -19.43
CA MET A 388 9.50 -8.83 -19.57
C MET A 388 8.66 -9.42 -20.69
N GLU A 389 9.28 -10.24 -21.53
CA GLU A 389 8.59 -11.06 -22.54
C GLU A 389 7.68 -12.09 -21.86
N ASP A 390 6.57 -12.40 -22.52
CA ASP A 390 5.55 -13.33 -22.03
C ASP A 390 5.77 -14.66 -22.74
N GLU A 391 6.52 -15.57 -22.12
CA GLU A 391 6.69 -16.93 -22.60
C GLU A 391 5.68 -17.85 -21.91
N SER A 392 4.51 -18.06 -22.52
CA SER A 392 3.57 -19.10 -22.12
C SER A 392 4.23 -20.47 -22.33
N LYS A 393 4.58 -21.17 -21.23
CA LYS A 393 5.10 -22.55 -21.26
C LYS A 393 4.03 -23.54 -20.84
N LEU A 394 4.10 -24.74 -21.43
CA LEU A 394 3.27 -25.90 -21.10
C LEU A 394 3.21 -26.15 -19.57
N PRO A 395 2.11 -26.73 -19.06
CA PRO A 395 1.92 -26.98 -17.63
C PRO A 395 3.03 -27.89 -17.06
N ASP A 396 3.73 -27.40 -16.04
CA ASP A 396 4.83 -28.07 -15.34
C ASP A 396 4.34 -28.43 -13.93
N THR A 397 4.44 -29.71 -13.58
CA THR A 397 3.98 -30.23 -12.27
C THR A 397 5.10 -30.30 -11.24
N ALA A 398 6.27 -29.70 -11.51
CA ALA A 398 7.45 -29.77 -10.64
C ALA A 398 7.26 -29.29 -9.19
N ALA A 399 6.21 -28.51 -8.89
CA ALA A 399 5.88 -28.08 -7.52
C ALA A 399 4.93 -29.04 -6.76
N ALA A 400 4.38 -30.06 -7.42
CA ALA A 400 3.58 -31.10 -6.77
C ALA A 400 4.48 -32.02 -5.96
N GLN A 401 4.16 -32.23 -4.67
CA GLN A 401 5.01 -33.03 -3.77
C GLN A 401 4.52 -34.47 -3.59
N ASN A 402 3.30 -34.78 -4.05
CA ASN A 402 2.73 -36.11 -3.99
C ASN A 402 1.82 -36.40 -5.21
N SER A 403 1.43 -37.66 -5.38
CA SER A 403 0.63 -38.11 -6.53
C SER A 403 -0.78 -37.55 -6.55
N GLU A 404 -1.36 -37.23 -5.38
CA GLU A 404 -2.70 -36.66 -5.26
C GLU A 404 -2.73 -35.20 -5.72
N GLU A 405 -1.80 -34.37 -5.25
CA GLU A 405 -1.59 -32.99 -5.71
C GLU A 405 -1.33 -32.94 -7.22
N ALA A 406 -0.46 -33.83 -7.72
CA ALA A 406 -0.19 -33.93 -9.15
C ALA A 406 -1.46 -34.28 -9.94
N SER A 407 -2.27 -35.21 -9.43
CA SER A 407 -3.53 -35.58 -10.07
C SER A 407 -4.56 -34.44 -10.05
N GLN A 408 -4.68 -33.70 -8.94
CA GLN A 408 -5.55 -32.52 -8.84
C GLN A 408 -5.08 -31.41 -9.78
N ALA A 409 -3.78 -31.17 -9.88
CA ALA A 409 -3.18 -30.19 -10.79
C ALA A 409 -3.47 -30.54 -12.26
N ILE A 410 -3.26 -31.80 -12.64
CA ILE A 410 -3.57 -32.30 -13.99
C ILE A 410 -5.07 -32.15 -14.26
N SER A 411 -5.93 -32.48 -13.29
CA SER A 411 -7.39 -32.33 -13.43
C SER A 411 -7.83 -30.86 -13.52
N ALA A 412 -7.12 -29.93 -12.89
CA ALA A 412 -7.41 -28.49 -12.98
C ALA A 412 -7.07 -27.91 -14.36
N VAL A 413 -6.15 -28.55 -15.08
CA VAL A 413 -5.70 -28.18 -16.43
C VAL A 413 -6.46 -28.93 -17.53
N ALA A 414 -6.87 -30.19 -17.28
CA ALA A 414 -7.68 -30.98 -18.21
C ALA A 414 -9.10 -30.39 -18.33
N MET A 415 -9.72 -30.54 -19.52
CA MET A 415 -11.04 -29.97 -19.87
C MET A 415 -12.03 -29.98 -18.69
N ARG A 416 -12.29 -28.80 -18.12
CA ARG A 416 -13.49 -28.59 -17.29
C ARG A 416 -14.70 -28.43 -18.18
N CYS A 417 -15.77 -29.16 -17.84
CA CYS A 417 -17.03 -29.06 -18.56
C CYS A 417 -17.57 -27.62 -18.52
N GLY A 418 -18.07 -27.12 -19.65
CA GLY A 418 -18.79 -25.84 -19.67
C GLY A 418 -20.15 -25.92 -18.98
N GLY A 419 -20.84 -24.78 -18.85
CA GLY A 419 -22.16 -24.70 -18.21
C GLY A 419 -22.10 -24.89 -16.69
N CYS A 420 -23.14 -25.46 -16.08
CA CYS A 420 -23.20 -25.69 -14.62
C CYS A 420 -22.10 -26.62 -14.09
N GLY A 421 -21.39 -27.35 -14.96
CA GLY A 421 -20.24 -28.19 -14.61
C GLY A 421 -18.95 -27.42 -14.33
N ALA A 422 -18.91 -26.11 -14.61
CA ALA A 422 -17.76 -25.24 -14.34
C ALA A 422 -17.82 -24.58 -12.95
N LYS A 423 -18.56 -25.14 -11.98
CA LYS A 423 -18.69 -24.57 -10.63
C LYS A 423 -17.56 -25.01 -9.71
N VAL A 424 -17.20 -24.15 -8.75
CA VAL A 424 -16.40 -24.55 -7.59
C VAL A 424 -17.12 -25.67 -6.84
N GLY A 425 -16.39 -26.71 -6.44
CA GLY A 425 -16.95 -27.85 -5.73
C GLY A 425 -17.66 -27.46 -4.44
N SER A 426 -18.78 -28.12 -4.13
CA SER A 426 -19.65 -27.78 -2.98
C SER A 426 -18.92 -27.86 -1.64
N THR A 427 -17.99 -28.81 -1.48
CA THR A 427 -17.17 -28.97 -0.28
C THR A 427 -16.25 -27.77 -0.05
N VAL A 428 -15.53 -27.34 -1.10
CA VAL A 428 -14.65 -26.17 -1.10
C VAL A 428 -15.43 -24.91 -0.75
N LEU A 429 -16.58 -24.71 -1.41
CA LEU A 429 -17.43 -23.55 -1.19
C LEU A 429 -18.00 -23.51 0.24
N SER A 430 -18.47 -24.66 0.75
CA SER A 430 -19.03 -24.75 2.11
C SER A 430 -17.98 -24.40 3.18
N ARG A 431 -16.73 -24.85 3.01
CA ARG A 431 -15.63 -24.51 3.93
C ARG A 431 -15.27 -23.03 3.85
N ALA A 432 -15.11 -22.48 2.64
CA ALA A 432 -14.78 -21.07 2.45
C ALA A 432 -15.85 -20.14 3.02
N LEU A 433 -17.13 -20.46 2.84
CA LEU A 433 -18.23 -19.61 3.30
C LEU A 433 -18.61 -19.84 4.77
N GLY A 434 -18.31 -21.01 5.35
CA GLY A 434 -18.72 -21.37 6.72
C GLY A 434 -18.10 -20.50 7.83
N GLU A 435 -16.96 -19.85 7.56
CA GLU A 435 -16.35 -18.89 8.47
C GLU A 435 -16.90 -17.46 8.34
N LEU A 436 -17.62 -17.16 7.26
CA LEU A 436 -18.20 -15.83 7.06
C LEU A 436 -19.34 -15.57 8.03
N ARG A 437 -19.55 -14.29 8.36
CA ARG A 437 -20.65 -13.83 9.23
C ARG A 437 -21.42 -12.71 8.55
N PRO A 438 -22.24 -12.99 7.53
CA PRO A 438 -23.16 -12.00 6.96
C PRO A 438 -24.15 -11.53 8.02
N ILE A 439 -24.57 -10.26 7.93
CA ILE A 439 -25.62 -9.71 8.78
C ILE A 439 -26.94 -10.44 8.54
N GLU A 440 -27.67 -10.73 9.62
CA GLU A 440 -29.02 -11.27 9.56
C GLU A 440 -30.03 -10.11 9.53
N ARG A 441 -31.13 -10.29 8.78
CA ARG A 441 -32.23 -9.32 8.74
C ARG A 441 -33.57 -10.04 8.76
N ASP A 442 -34.52 -9.47 9.51
CA ASP A 442 -35.88 -10.02 9.67
C ASP A 442 -36.73 -9.93 8.39
N ASP A 443 -36.33 -9.08 7.44
CA ASP A 443 -36.98 -8.91 6.15
C ASP A 443 -36.46 -9.87 5.07
N ILE A 444 -35.61 -10.83 5.45
CA ILE A 444 -35.15 -11.94 4.60
C ILE A 444 -35.81 -13.21 5.11
N LEU A 445 -36.75 -13.74 4.32
CA LEU A 445 -37.53 -14.93 4.69
C LEU A 445 -36.81 -16.22 4.29
N ILE A 446 -36.11 -16.20 3.16
CA ILE A 446 -35.26 -17.29 2.66
C ILE A 446 -33.94 -16.67 2.20
N GLY A 447 -32.82 -17.21 2.66
CA GLY A 447 -31.47 -16.69 2.44
C GLY A 447 -30.42 -17.70 2.93
N LEU A 448 -29.26 -17.25 3.43
CA LEU A 448 -28.17 -18.16 3.82
C LEU A 448 -28.46 -19.03 5.06
N HIS A 449 -29.40 -18.64 5.93
CA HIS A 449 -29.82 -19.41 7.11
C HIS A 449 -30.79 -20.55 6.78
N ALA A 450 -31.44 -20.48 5.61
CA ALA A 450 -32.24 -21.56 5.03
C ALA A 450 -31.96 -21.62 3.52
N PRO A 451 -30.76 -22.09 3.11
CA PRO A 451 -30.33 -22.02 1.72
C PRO A 451 -31.27 -22.78 0.78
N ASP A 452 -31.70 -22.12 -0.28
CA ASP A 452 -32.49 -22.67 -1.38
C ASP A 452 -31.96 -22.11 -2.72
N ASP A 453 -32.58 -22.45 -3.85
CA ASP A 453 -32.17 -21.98 -5.18
C ASP A 453 -32.39 -20.47 -5.40
N ALA A 454 -33.14 -19.81 -4.51
CA ALA A 454 -33.40 -18.37 -4.54
C ALA A 454 -33.61 -17.80 -3.12
N ALA A 455 -33.43 -16.50 -2.98
CA ALA A 455 -33.77 -15.77 -1.76
C ALA A 455 -35.19 -15.18 -1.85
N VAL A 456 -35.89 -15.12 -0.71
CA VAL A 456 -37.21 -14.50 -0.59
C VAL A 456 -37.12 -13.32 0.36
N LEU A 457 -37.49 -12.15 -0.14
CA LEU A 457 -37.34 -10.87 0.57
C LEU A 457 -38.72 -10.25 0.82
N LYS A 458 -38.89 -9.63 1.98
CA LYS A 458 -40.08 -8.85 2.33
C LYS A 458 -39.84 -7.39 1.98
N VAL A 459 -40.75 -6.81 1.19
CA VAL A 459 -40.77 -5.36 0.91
C VAL A 459 -41.80 -4.73 1.87
N PRO A 460 -41.41 -3.77 2.72
CA PRO A 460 -42.36 -3.08 3.59
C PRO A 460 -43.47 -2.37 2.79
N PRO A 461 -44.72 -2.35 3.27
CA PRO A 461 -45.80 -1.61 2.60
C PRO A 461 -45.41 -0.14 2.35
N GLY A 462 -45.60 0.33 1.12
CA GLY A 462 -45.30 1.71 0.72
C GLY A 462 -43.86 1.93 0.20
N LYS A 463 -42.94 0.99 0.38
CA LYS A 463 -41.58 1.07 -0.19
C LYS A 463 -41.54 0.55 -1.64
N ALA A 464 -40.68 1.15 -2.45
CA ALA A 464 -40.24 0.61 -3.74
C ALA A 464 -38.92 -0.15 -3.60
N VAL A 465 -38.66 -1.04 -4.55
CA VAL A 465 -37.39 -1.77 -4.66
C VAL A 465 -36.52 -1.12 -5.73
N VAL A 466 -35.26 -0.87 -5.38
CA VAL A 466 -34.19 -0.58 -6.33
C VAL A 466 -33.43 -1.88 -6.59
N HIS A 467 -33.20 -2.23 -7.85
CA HIS A 467 -32.50 -3.45 -8.25
C HIS A 467 -31.39 -3.12 -9.24
N THR A 468 -30.18 -3.60 -8.97
CA THR A 468 -29.02 -3.42 -9.84
C THR A 468 -28.15 -4.69 -9.89
N VAL A 469 -27.28 -4.77 -10.89
CA VAL A 469 -26.25 -5.78 -11.00
C VAL A 469 -24.97 -5.18 -11.60
N ASP A 470 -23.85 -5.41 -10.93
CA ASP A 470 -22.52 -5.07 -11.42
C ASP A 470 -21.59 -6.27 -11.32
N PHE A 471 -20.68 -6.41 -12.28
CA PHE A 471 -19.70 -7.49 -12.33
C PHE A 471 -18.48 -7.10 -13.14
N PHE A 472 -17.28 -7.30 -12.58
CA PHE A 472 -16.03 -7.00 -13.28
C PHE A 472 -14.88 -7.90 -12.85
N ARG A 473 -13.87 -7.98 -13.73
CA ARG A 473 -12.63 -8.73 -13.51
C ARG A 473 -11.71 -8.01 -12.50
N ALA A 474 -10.95 -8.78 -11.73
CA ALA A 474 -9.95 -8.25 -10.82
C ALA A 474 -8.88 -7.44 -11.56
N PHE A 475 -8.54 -6.29 -10.96
CA PHE A 475 -7.51 -5.37 -11.45
C PHE A 475 -6.36 -5.20 -10.43
N ILE A 476 -6.45 -5.88 -9.28
CA ILE A 476 -5.39 -6.10 -8.29
C ILE A 476 -5.32 -7.58 -7.87
N ASP A 477 -4.17 -7.98 -7.32
CA ASP A 477 -3.89 -9.34 -6.87
C ASP A 477 -4.26 -9.63 -5.40
N ASP A 478 -4.87 -8.66 -4.70
CA ASP A 478 -5.40 -8.83 -3.33
C ASP A 478 -6.90 -9.15 -3.34
N PRO A 479 -7.31 -10.42 -3.15
CA PRO A 479 -8.71 -10.81 -3.23
C PRO A 479 -9.58 -10.11 -2.19
N TYR A 480 -9.05 -9.85 -0.98
CA TYR A 480 -9.80 -9.20 0.10
C TYR A 480 -10.15 -7.75 -0.23
N VAL A 481 -9.16 -6.98 -0.68
CA VAL A 481 -9.39 -5.59 -1.11
C VAL A 481 -10.27 -5.56 -2.36
N PHE A 482 -10.06 -6.49 -3.30
CA PHE A 482 -10.92 -6.62 -4.47
C PHE A 482 -12.39 -6.89 -4.09
N GLY A 483 -12.63 -7.77 -3.12
CA GLY A 483 -13.95 -8.01 -2.54
C GLY A 483 -14.62 -6.74 -2.00
N LYS A 484 -13.85 -5.92 -1.24
CA LYS A 484 -14.33 -4.62 -0.75
C LYS A 484 -14.70 -3.67 -1.87
N VAL A 485 -13.87 -3.58 -2.90
CA VAL A 485 -14.12 -2.70 -4.05
C VAL A 485 -15.35 -3.17 -4.83
N ALA A 486 -15.47 -4.47 -5.10
CA ALA A 486 -16.62 -5.02 -5.82
C ALA A 486 -17.94 -4.77 -5.09
N ALA A 487 -17.98 -5.00 -3.78
CA ALA A 487 -19.17 -4.69 -2.97
C ALA A 487 -19.51 -3.20 -2.97
N ASN A 488 -18.53 -2.31 -2.77
CA ASN A 488 -18.76 -0.86 -2.82
C ASN A 488 -19.23 -0.39 -4.20
N HIS A 489 -18.71 -0.98 -5.27
CA HIS A 489 -19.12 -0.65 -6.64
C HIS A 489 -20.57 -1.03 -6.88
N SER A 490 -20.95 -2.28 -6.59
CA SER A 490 -22.33 -2.77 -6.79
C SER A 490 -23.36 -2.08 -5.88
N LEU A 491 -22.95 -1.57 -4.71
CA LEU A 491 -23.79 -0.75 -3.85
C LEU A 491 -23.94 0.70 -4.36
N GLY A 492 -23.05 1.14 -5.26
CA GLY A 492 -22.98 2.51 -5.76
C GLY A 492 -24.29 3.00 -6.37
N ASP A 493 -24.86 2.21 -7.29
CA ASP A 493 -26.15 2.47 -7.92
C ASP A 493 -27.30 2.63 -6.90
N VAL A 494 -27.35 1.75 -5.90
CA VAL A 494 -28.39 1.79 -4.85
C VAL A 494 -28.31 3.10 -4.08
N PHE A 495 -27.10 3.52 -3.70
CA PHE A 495 -26.89 4.78 -3.01
C PHE A 495 -27.11 6.00 -3.90
N ALA A 496 -26.73 5.94 -5.19
CA ALA A 496 -26.98 7.01 -6.16
C ALA A 496 -28.48 7.27 -6.35
N MET A 497 -29.32 6.23 -6.22
CA MET A 497 -30.78 6.37 -6.22
C MET A 497 -31.36 6.83 -4.87
N GLY A 498 -30.53 6.98 -3.83
CA GLY A 498 -30.93 7.37 -2.48
C GLY A 498 -31.53 6.24 -1.64
N ALA A 499 -31.37 4.99 -2.06
CA ALA A 499 -31.99 3.83 -1.44
C ALA A 499 -31.13 3.23 -0.32
N GLU A 500 -31.78 2.55 0.62
CA GLU A 500 -31.11 1.76 1.65
C GLU A 500 -30.87 0.34 1.13
N ALA A 501 -29.64 -0.16 1.23
CA ALA A 501 -29.33 -1.52 0.79
C ALA A 501 -30.01 -2.58 1.68
N GLN A 502 -30.55 -3.63 1.05
CA GLN A 502 -31.27 -4.71 1.74
C GLN A 502 -30.55 -6.05 1.60
N SER A 503 -30.30 -6.50 0.37
CA SER A 503 -29.76 -7.82 0.10
C SER A 503 -28.83 -7.83 -1.11
N ALA A 504 -27.86 -8.73 -1.13
CA ALA A 504 -26.99 -8.98 -2.27
C ALA A 504 -26.85 -10.48 -2.58
N THR A 505 -26.82 -10.83 -3.86
CA THR A 505 -26.39 -12.15 -4.34
C THR A 505 -25.09 -12.02 -5.11
N ALA A 506 -24.08 -12.81 -4.75
CA ALA A 506 -22.76 -12.76 -5.38
C ALA A 506 -22.73 -13.49 -6.73
N VAL A 507 -21.97 -12.97 -7.68
CA VAL A 507 -21.57 -13.68 -8.91
C VAL A 507 -20.06 -13.62 -9.00
N ALA A 508 -19.39 -14.77 -8.96
CA ALA A 508 -17.95 -14.84 -8.88
C ALA A 508 -17.35 -15.79 -9.92
N THR A 509 -16.21 -15.40 -10.51
CA THR A 509 -15.32 -16.28 -11.26
C THR A 509 -14.06 -16.51 -10.43
N VAL A 510 -13.69 -17.77 -10.19
CA VAL A 510 -12.55 -18.15 -9.35
C VAL A 510 -11.47 -18.84 -10.19
N PRO A 511 -10.19 -18.45 -10.07
CA PRO A 511 -9.08 -19.10 -10.74
C PRO A 511 -8.93 -20.59 -10.43
N TYR A 512 -8.41 -21.34 -11.40
CA TYR A 512 -8.05 -22.75 -11.25
C TYR A 512 -6.97 -22.94 -10.18
N GLY A 513 -7.10 -24.00 -9.38
CA GLY A 513 -6.13 -24.39 -8.36
C GLY A 513 -6.56 -25.64 -7.63
N ILE A 514 -5.69 -26.16 -6.77
CA ILE A 514 -6.08 -27.23 -5.83
C ILE A 514 -7.09 -26.68 -4.80
N GLU A 515 -7.91 -27.56 -4.24
CA GLU A 515 -9.07 -27.18 -3.40
C GLU A 515 -8.71 -26.17 -2.30
N SER A 516 -7.64 -26.41 -1.54
CA SER A 516 -7.23 -25.54 -0.43
C SER A 516 -6.85 -24.12 -0.87
N LYS A 517 -6.34 -23.97 -2.10
CA LYS A 517 -5.92 -22.68 -2.66
C LYS A 517 -7.10 -21.91 -3.24
N VAL A 518 -8.08 -22.63 -3.80
CA VAL A 518 -9.36 -22.07 -4.25
C VAL A 518 -10.18 -21.60 -3.05
N GLU A 519 -10.28 -22.44 -2.02
CA GLU A 519 -10.94 -22.14 -0.75
C GLU A 519 -10.45 -20.82 -0.14
N ASP A 520 -9.13 -20.65 -0.02
CA ASP A 520 -8.54 -19.45 0.55
C ASP A 520 -8.83 -18.19 -0.28
N VAL A 521 -8.76 -18.29 -1.61
CA VAL A 521 -9.07 -17.16 -2.50
C VAL A 521 -10.52 -16.73 -2.35
N VAL A 522 -11.46 -17.69 -2.31
CA VAL A 522 -12.88 -17.41 -2.10
C VAL A 522 -13.10 -16.82 -0.72
N TYR A 523 -12.50 -17.39 0.32
CA TYR A 523 -12.63 -16.88 1.69
C TYR A 523 -12.15 -15.44 1.81
N GLN A 524 -10.91 -15.15 1.41
CA GLN A 524 -10.34 -13.80 1.45
C GLN A 524 -11.21 -12.81 0.69
N MET A 525 -11.63 -13.16 -0.53
CA MET A 525 -12.47 -12.31 -1.37
C MET A 525 -13.83 -12.02 -0.75
N MET A 526 -14.52 -13.05 -0.30
CA MET A 526 -15.86 -12.91 0.27
C MET A 526 -15.83 -12.27 1.66
N SER A 527 -14.78 -12.45 2.46
CA SER A 527 -14.62 -11.72 3.73
C SER A 527 -14.58 -10.21 3.51
N GLY A 528 -13.83 -9.75 2.50
CA GLY A 528 -13.78 -8.33 2.17
C GLY A 528 -15.13 -7.79 1.69
N ALA A 529 -15.82 -8.55 0.84
CA ALA A 529 -17.15 -8.16 0.38
C ALA A 529 -18.18 -8.12 1.53
N VAL A 530 -18.23 -9.15 2.38
CA VAL A 530 -19.17 -9.25 3.51
C VAL A 530 -18.95 -8.13 4.52
N GLU A 531 -17.71 -7.70 4.76
CA GLU A 531 -17.44 -6.54 5.63
C GLU A 531 -18.18 -5.29 5.13
N VAL A 532 -18.01 -4.97 3.84
CA VAL A 532 -18.66 -3.80 3.22
C VAL A 532 -20.19 -3.95 3.19
N LEU A 533 -20.69 -5.14 2.84
CA LEU A 533 -22.12 -5.43 2.82
C LEU A 533 -22.73 -5.27 4.22
N ASN A 534 -22.09 -5.81 5.25
CA ASN A 534 -22.54 -5.70 6.64
C ASN A 534 -22.56 -4.24 7.12
N GLU A 535 -21.50 -3.46 6.84
CA GLU A 535 -21.46 -2.02 7.15
C GLU A 535 -22.57 -1.23 6.45
N ALA A 536 -22.92 -1.64 5.23
CA ALA A 536 -24.05 -1.06 4.50
C ALA A 536 -25.42 -1.46 5.07
N GLY A 537 -25.49 -2.50 5.91
CA GLY A 537 -26.73 -3.14 6.35
C GLY A 537 -27.33 -4.07 5.28
N CYS A 538 -26.55 -4.46 4.27
CA CYS A 538 -26.95 -5.31 3.17
C CYS A 538 -26.61 -6.77 3.49
N ALA A 539 -27.59 -7.68 3.51
CA ALA A 539 -27.31 -9.08 3.78
C ALA A 539 -26.87 -9.81 2.50
N LEU A 540 -25.80 -10.61 2.60
CA LEU A 540 -25.51 -11.60 1.57
C LEU A 540 -26.54 -12.74 1.68
N VAL A 541 -27.32 -12.99 0.62
CA VAL A 541 -28.42 -13.97 0.65
C VAL A 541 -28.20 -15.19 -0.23
N GLY A 542 -27.13 -15.20 -1.03
CA GLY A 542 -26.77 -16.31 -1.90
C GLY A 542 -25.76 -15.90 -2.96
N GLY A 543 -25.57 -16.75 -3.96
CA GLY A 543 -24.72 -16.43 -5.10
C GLY A 543 -24.38 -17.60 -6.01
N HIS A 544 -23.54 -17.31 -7.00
CA HIS A 544 -23.06 -18.27 -7.98
C HIS A 544 -21.55 -18.15 -8.16
N THR A 545 -20.85 -19.29 -8.17
CA THR A 545 -19.42 -19.36 -8.46
C THR A 545 -19.17 -20.16 -9.73
N GLY A 546 -18.45 -19.59 -10.68
CA GLY A 546 -17.84 -20.29 -11.81
C GLY A 546 -16.33 -20.35 -11.65
N GLU A 547 -15.70 -21.34 -12.25
CA GLU A 547 -14.25 -21.45 -12.37
C GLU A 547 -13.83 -20.88 -13.72
N GLY A 548 -12.77 -20.09 -13.74
CA GLY A 548 -12.31 -19.41 -14.94
C GLY A 548 -10.88 -18.93 -14.78
N ARG A 549 -10.31 -18.35 -15.84
CA ARG A 549 -8.89 -17.95 -15.83
C ARG A 549 -8.65 -16.73 -14.94
N GLU A 550 -9.54 -15.76 -14.98
CA GLU A 550 -9.40 -14.48 -14.29
C GLU A 550 -10.37 -14.41 -13.11
N LEU A 551 -9.88 -13.98 -11.95
CA LEU A 551 -10.73 -13.68 -10.80
C LEU A 551 -11.70 -12.57 -11.18
N ALA A 552 -12.98 -12.74 -10.89
CA ALA A 552 -13.99 -11.72 -11.10
C ALA A 552 -15.06 -11.82 -10.02
N LEU A 553 -15.68 -10.69 -9.69
CA LEU A 553 -16.71 -10.62 -8.68
C LEU A 553 -17.70 -9.51 -9.03
N GLY A 554 -18.93 -9.73 -8.64
CA GLY A 554 -20.03 -8.81 -8.78
C GLY A 554 -21.17 -9.18 -7.84
N PHE A 555 -22.12 -8.27 -7.71
CA PHE A 555 -23.31 -8.49 -6.90
C PHE A 555 -24.53 -8.00 -7.65
N ALA A 556 -25.60 -8.79 -7.62
CA ALA A 556 -26.94 -8.25 -7.82
C ALA A 556 -27.45 -7.78 -6.46
N VAL A 557 -27.86 -6.51 -6.37
CA VAL A 557 -28.21 -5.84 -5.11
C VAL A 557 -29.64 -5.34 -5.18
N ASN A 558 -30.38 -5.57 -4.09
CA ASN A 558 -31.68 -4.96 -3.86
C ASN A 558 -31.57 -3.89 -2.76
N GLY A 559 -32.19 -2.74 -2.99
CA GLY A 559 -32.39 -1.69 -2.01
C GLY A 559 -33.86 -1.32 -1.85
N LEU A 560 -34.17 -0.60 -0.78
CA LEU A 560 -35.51 -0.13 -0.43
C LEU A 560 -35.52 1.40 -0.38
N ILE A 561 -36.60 1.99 -0.89
CA ILE A 561 -36.75 3.45 -0.90
C ILE A 561 -38.21 3.88 -0.84
N ASP A 562 -38.47 5.06 -0.28
CA ASP A 562 -39.76 5.72 -0.45
C ASP A 562 -39.84 6.29 -1.87
N PRO A 563 -40.90 5.99 -2.67
CA PRO A 563 -40.97 6.39 -4.07
C PRO A 563 -40.75 7.90 -4.34
N GLU A 564 -41.12 8.76 -3.39
CA GLU A 564 -40.99 10.23 -3.48
C GLU A 564 -39.55 10.73 -3.23
N ASP A 565 -38.72 9.90 -2.61
CA ASP A 565 -37.34 10.21 -2.24
C ASP A 565 -36.31 9.69 -3.25
N VAL A 566 -36.76 9.04 -4.32
CA VAL A 566 -35.89 8.53 -5.39
C VAL A 566 -35.08 9.68 -6.00
N MET A 567 -33.76 9.55 -5.94
CA MET A 567 -32.86 10.29 -6.79
C MET A 567 -32.69 9.54 -8.11
N SER A 568 -32.62 10.27 -9.22
CA SER A 568 -32.44 9.67 -10.54
C SER A 568 -31.34 10.41 -11.31
N LYS A 569 -31.02 9.98 -12.53
CA LYS A 569 -30.15 10.78 -13.41
C LYS A 569 -30.83 12.10 -13.81
N GLY A 570 -32.17 12.15 -13.82
CA GLY A 570 -32.94 13.36 -14.09
C GLY A 570 -33.23 14.21 -12.84
N GLY A 571 -33.71 15.43 -13.05
CA GLY A 571 -34.12 16.34 -11.98
C GLY A 571 -33.13 17.47 -11.68
N LEU A 572 -32.10 17.66 -12.51
CA LEU A 572 -31.24 18.83 -12.46
C LEU A 572 -32.07 20.07 -12.82
N LYS A 573 -31.82 21.18 -12.12
CA LYS A 573 -32.47 22.47 -12.39
C LYS A 573 -31.43 23.53 -12.70
N ALA A 574 -31.79 24.45 -13.59
CA ALA A 574 -30.97 25.63 -13.83
C ALA A 574 -30.70 26.37 -12.50
N GLY A 575 -29.43 26.67 -12.24
CA GLY A 575 -28.98 27.25 -10.97
C GLY A 575 -28.49 26.23 -9.93
N ASP A 576 -28.63 24.93 -10.16
CA ASP A 576 -27.99 23.92 -9.31
C ASP A 576 -26.46 23.98 -9.46
N ALA A 577 -25.74 23.78 -8.36
CA ALA A 577 -24.33 23.46 -8.34
C ALA A 577 -24.13 21.95 -8.56
N LEU A 578 -23.10 21.59 -9.33
CA LEU A 578 -22.70 20.20 -9.53
C LEU A 578 -21.67 19.81 -8.48
N ILE A 579 -21.99 18.83 -7.63
CA ILE A 579 -21.12 18.34 -6.56
C ILE A 579 -20.58 16.97 -6.95
N LEU A 580 -19.26 16.79 -6.84
CA LEU A 580 -18.57 15.51 -6.96
C LEU A 580 -18.01 15.11 -5.60
N THR A 581 -18.31 13.90 -5.16
CA THR A 581 -18.03 13.44 -3.78
C THR A 581 -16.67 12.76 -3.60
N LYS A 582 -16.07 12.25 -4.69
CA LYS A 582 -14.75 11.60 -4.68
C LYS A 582 -13.92 12.05 -5.89
N PRO A 583 -12.58 12.02 -5.81
CA PRO A 583 -11.73 12.37 -6.94
C PRO A 583 -11.81 11.33 -8.07
N ILE A 584 -11.51 11.76 -9.30
CA ILE A 584 -11.43 10.88 -10.48
C ILE A 584 -9.99 10.51 -10.85
N GLY A 585 -9.83 9.49 -11.69
CA GLY A 585 -8.54 9.08 -12.28
C GLY A 585 -8.17 7.62 -12.03
N THR A 586 -9.08 6.79 -11.52
CA THR A 586 -8.79 5.37 -11.24
C THR A 586 -8.42 4.60 -12.52
N GLY A 587 -9.09 4.86 -13.65
CA GLY A 587 -8.83 4.17 -14.92
C GLY A 587 -7.41 4.39 -15.44
N THR A 588 -6.95 5.65 -15.52
CA THR A 588 -5.58 5.97 -15.97
C THR A 588 -4.51 5.41 -15.01
N LEU A 589 -4.78 5.46 -13.69
CA LEU A 589 -3.85 4.94 -12.68
C LEU A 589 -3.68 3.42 -12.78
N PHE A 590 -4.77 2.65 -12.95
CA PHE A 590 -4.67 1.19 -13.10
C PHE A 590 -4.16 0.77 -14.48
N ALA A 591 -4.37 1.59 -15.52
CA ALA A 591 -3.68 1.41 -16.80
C ALA A 591 -2.17 1.58 -16.67
N ALA A 592 -1.71 2.56 -15.87
CA ALA A 592 -0.31 2.76 -15.56
C ALA A 592 0.24 1.68 -14.64
N HIS A 593 -0.53 1.21 -13.65
CA HIS A 593 -0.14 0.11 -12.76
C HIS A 593 0.18 -1.16 -13.54
N ALA A 594 -0.71 -1.56 -14.45
CA ALA A 594 -0.51 -2.74 -15.30
C ALA A 594 0.73 -2.66 -16.21
N ARG A 595 1.23 -1.43 -16.49
CA ARG A 595 2.44 -1.17 -17.27
C ARG A 595 3.67 -0.91 -16.40
N LEU A 596 3.57 -1.09 -15.09
CA LEU A 596 4.61 -0.73 -14.11
C LEU A 596 5.06 0.73 -14.22
N ALA A 597 4.13 1.63 -14.56
CA ALA A 597 4.36 3.06 -14.74
C ALA A 597 3.69 3.92 -13.65
N ALA A 598 2.86 3.33 -12.79
CA ALA A 598 2.32 3.99 -11.61
C ALA A 598 3.28 3.86 -10.41
N LYS A 599 3.29 4.87 -9.54
CA LYS A 599 3.91 4.79 -8.22
C LYS A 599 2.94 4.11 -7.24
N GLY A 600 3.43 3.27 -6.36
CA GLY A 600 2.63 2.50 -5.39
C GLY A 600 1.73 3.37 -4.53
N ARG A 601 2.22 4.55 -4.10
CA ARG A 601 1.42 5.52 -3.34
C ARG A 601 0.22 6.08 -4.12
N TRP A 602 0.30 6.16 -5.44
CA TRP A 602 -0.83 6.58 -6.27
C TRP A 602 -1.93 5.51 -6.25
N ILE A 603 -1.51 4.24 -6.33
CA ILE A 603 -2.42 3.09 -6.26
C ILE A 603 -2.99 2.94 -4.85
N ASP A 604 -2.22 3.18 -3.80
CA ASP A 604 -2.71 3.23 -2.42
C ASP A 604 -3.83 4.27 -2.25
N SER A 605 -3.64 5.49 -2.79
CA SER A 605 -4.66 6.54 -2.76
C SER A 605 -5.90 6.16 -3.57
N ALA A 606 -5.74 5.55 -4.74
CA ALA A 606 -6.85 5.07 -5.55
C ALA A 606 -7.65 3.99 -4.80
N LEU A 607 -6.99 2.96 -4.26
CA LEU A 607 -7.65 1.89 -3.52
C LEU A 607 -8.38 2.41 -2.28
N ALA A 608 -7.79 3.36 -1.54
CA ALA A 608 -8.44 4.00 -0.40
C ALA A 608 -9.75 4.71 -0.81
N SER A 609 -9.75 5.42 -1.94
CA SER A 609 -10.95 6.06 -2.49
C SER A 609 -12.02 5.05 -2.95
N MET A 610 -11.59 3.91 -3.50
CA MET A 610 -12.47 2.86 -4.03
C MET A 610 -13.15 2.03 -2.95
N VAL A 611 -12.51 1.84 -1.80
CA VAL A 611 -13.10 1.11 -0.65
C VAL A 611 -13.94 1.99 0.27
N GLN A 612 -13.90 3.32 0.08
CA GLN A 612 -14.77 4.25 0.81
C GLN A 612 -16.21 4.10 0.31
N SER A 613 -17.17 3.84 1.21
CA SER A 613 -18.59 3.73 0.83
C SER A 613 -19.17 5.06 0.35
N SER A 614 -20.13 5.01 -0.58
CA SER A 614 -20.91 6.17 -1.02
C SER A 614 -22.18 6.41 -0.18
N LYS A 615 -22.48 5.56 0.81
CA LYS A 615 -23.70 5.62 1.64
C LYS A 615 -23.88 6.98 2.33
N ALA A 616 -22.91 7.40 3.13
CA ALA A 616 -23.00 8.66 3.88
C ALA A 616 -23.03 9.89 2.95
N ALA A 617 -22.35 9.83 1.80
CA ALA A 617 -22.43 10.86 0.78
C ALA A 617 -23.84 10.96 0.17
N ALA A 618 -24.47 9.84 -0.16
CA ALA A 618 -25.84 9.82 -0.68
C ALA A 618 -26.85 10.38 0.33
N ASP A 619 -26.75 9.97 1.60
CA ASP A 619 -27.61 10.49 2.67
C ASP A 619 -27.46 12.01 2.83
N CYS A 620 -26.22 12.52 2.76
CA CYS A 620 -25.94 13.95 2.79
C CYS A 620 -26.54 14.68 1.57
N LEU A 621 -26.33 14.18 0.36
CA LEU A 621 -26.87 14.78 -0.86
C LEU A 621 -28.41 14.85 -0.82
N ARG A 622 -29.07 13.78 -0.36
CA ARG A 622 -30.53 13.73 -0.18
C ARG A 622 -30.98 14.73 0.89
N LYS A 623 -30.28 14.83 2.02
CA LYS A 623 -30.55 15.81 3.10
C LYS A 623 -30.52 17.26 2.57
N PHE A 624 -29.60 17.58 1.67
CA PHE A 624 -29.52 18.90 1.03
C PHE A 624 -30.49 19.09 -0.14
N GLY A 625 -31.36 18.12 -0.41
CA GLY A 625 -32.46 18.22 -1.36
C GLY A 625 -32.09 17.85 -2.79
N SER A 626 -31.00 17.10 -3.00
CA SER A 626 -30.66 16.59 -4.33
C SER A 626 -31.77 15.66 -4.84
N LYS A 627 -32.15 15.85 -6.11
CA LYS A 627 -33.07 14.96 -6.85
C LYS A 627 -32.40 14.29 -8.04
N ALA A 628 -31.28 14.86 -8.51
CA ALA A 628 -30.48 14.31 -9.59
C ALA A 628 -29.13 13.84 -9.07
N CYS A 629 -28.89 12.53 -9.13
CA CYS A 629 -27.66 11.90 -8.68
C CYS A 629 -27.33 10.68 -9.55
N THR A 630 -26.04 10.43 -9.77
CA THR A 630 -25.50 9.21 -10.39
C THR A 630 -24.18 8.86 -9.73
N ASP A 631 -23.83 7.58 -9.72
CA ASP A 631 -22.47 7.16 -9.46
C ASP A 631 -21.61 7.34 -10.73
N VAL A 632 -20.35 7.74 -10.55
CA VAL A 632 -19.42 7.96 -11.66
C VAL A 632 -18.62 6.68 -11.86
N THR A 633 -18.86 6.00 -12.98
CA THR A 633 -18.30 4.67 -13.31
C THR A 633 -17.75 4.60 -14.75
N GLY A 634 -18.15 3.60 -15.55
CA GLY A 634 -17.50 3.22 -16.81
C GLY A 634 -17.52 4.27 -17.92
N PHE A 635 -18.48 5.20 -17.94
CA PHE A 635 -18.55 6.26 -18.95
C PHE A 635 -17.73 7.51 -18.60
N GLY A 636 -17.09 7.52 -17.42
CA GLY A 636 -16.38 8.69 -16.92
C GLY A 636 -17.32 9.83 -16.52
N LEU A 637 -16.74 10.90 -15.98
CA LEU A 637 -17.50 12.05 -15.46
C LEU A 637 -18.39 12.68 -16.53
N LEU A 638 -17.84 12.92 -17.72
CA LEU A 638 -18.58 13.58 -18.81
C LEU A 638 -19.75 12.71 -19.29
N GLY A 639 -19.54 11.41 -19.46
CA GLY A 639 -20.59 10.52 -19.95
C GLY A 639 -21.80 10.51 -19.02
N HIS A 640 -21.54 10.37 -17.73
CA HIS A 640 -22.57 10.42 -16.70
C HIS A 640 -23.25 11.80 -16.62
N LEU A 641 -22.52 12.91 -16.72
CA LEU A 641 -23.12 14.24 -16.77
C LEU A 641 -24.04 14.43 -17.98
N VAL A 642 -23.63 13.97 -19.17
CA VAL A 642 -24.46 14.04 -20.39
C VAL A 642 -25.74 13.19 -20.26
N GLU A 643 -25.68 12.08 -19.53
CA GLU A 643 -26.87 11.29 -19.21
C GLU A 643 -27.80 11.98 -18.20
N MET A 644 -27.29 12.91 -17.39
CA MET A 644 -28.11 13.68 -16.45
C MET A 644 -28.76 14.93 -17.06
N THR A 645 -28.08 15.60 -17.99
CA THR A 645 -28.57 16.83 -18.63
C THR A 645 -29.79 16.56 -19.52
N ARG A 646 -29.74 15.50 -20.33
CA ARG A 646 -30.79 15.12 -21.29
C ARG A 646 -32.19 14.92 -20.68
N PRO A 647 -32.39 14.05 -19.67
CA PRO A 647 -33.70 13.86 -19.04
C PRO A 647 -34.14 15.08 -18.22
N SER A 648 -33.21 15.98 -17.88
CA SER A 648 -33.48 17.18 -17.09
C SER A 648 -33.83 18.40 -17.96
N GLY A 649 -33.58 18.37 -19.28
CA GLY A 649 -33.83 19.51 -20.17
C GLY A 649 -33.01 20.75 -19.79
N VAL A 650 -31.74 20.54 -19.43
CA VAL A 650 -30.80 21.58 -18.98
C VAL A 650 -29.44 21.38 -19.63
N ASP A 651 -28.62 22.43 -19.59
CA ASP A 651 -27.20 22.37 -19.93
C ASP A 651 -26.35 22.41 -18.65
N ALA A 652 -25.05 22.13 -18.77
CA ALA A 652 -24.11 22.18 -17.67
C ALA A 652 -22.81 22.88 -18.06
N GLU A 653 -22.23 23.63 -17.13
CA GLU A 653 -20.90 24.19 -17.23
C GLU A 653 -19.99 23.50 -16.21
N LEU A 654 -18.91 22.86 -16.67
CA LEU A 654 -17.91 22.22 -15.83
C LEU A 654 -16.67 23.09 -15.70
N ASP A 655 -16.17 23.19 -14.48
CA ASP A 655 -14.94 23.86 -14.11
C ASP A 655 -13.82 22.82 -13.97
N LEU A 656 -12.91 22.77 -14.95
CA LEU A 656 -11.89 21.73 -14.99
C LEU A 656 -10.92 21.83 -13.81
N SER A 657 -10.55 23.05 -13.39
CA SER A 657 -9.66 23.30 -12.26
C SER A 657 -10.30 23.01 -10.90
N ALA A 658 -11.63 22.99 -10.81
CA ALA A 658 -12.35 22.55 -9.62
C ALA A 658 -12.48 21.01 -9.48
N ILE A 659 -12.31 20.23 -10.56
CA ILE A 659 -12.48 18.77 -10.52
C ILE A 659 -11.39 18.11 -9.65
N PRO A 660 -11.75 17.47 -8.52
CA PRO A 660 -10.78 16.75 -7.72
C PRO A 660 -10.25 15.52 -8.48
N VAL A 661 -8.92 15.37 -8.53
CA VAL A 661 -8.23 14.27 -9.22
C VAL A 661 -7.34 13.50 -8.25
N LEU A 662 -7.21 12.19 -8.48
CA LEU A 662 -6.35 11.32 -7.69
C LEU A 662 -4.86 11.65 -7.95
N PRO A 663 -3.98 11.55 -6.92
CA PRO A 663 -2.55 11.75 -7.11
C PRO A 663 -1.99 10.84 -8.22
N GLY A 664 -1.25 11.42 -9.16
CA GLY A 664 -0.68 10.69 -10.30
C GLY A 664 -1.55 10.66 -11.55
N ALA A 665 -2.85 11.00 -11.47
CA ALA A 665 -3.77 10.88 -12.61
C ALA A 665 -3.44 11.84 -13.75
N GLU A 666 -3.09 13.10 -13.44
CA GLU A 666 -2.63 14.06 -14.44
C GLU A 666 -1.30 13.63 -15.05
N GLU A 667 -0.37 13.12 -14.24
CA GLU A 667 0.93 12.64 -14.70
C GLU A 667 0.80 11.43 -15.64
N THR A 668 -0.07 10.46 -15.33
CA THR A 668 -0.30 9.30 -16.19
C THR A 668 -1.03 9.67 -17.47
N ALA A 669 -2.01 10.58 -17.40
CA ALA A 669 -2.71 11.08 -18.58
C ALA A 669 -1.78 11.89 -19.50
N ALA A 670 -0.93 12.76 -18.93
CA ALA A 670 0.08 13.53 -19.68
C ALA A 670 1.11 12.62 -20.36
N ALA A 671 1.43 11.47 -19.76
CA ALA A 671 2.26 10.43 -20.36
C ALA A 671 1.54 9.59 -21.44
N GLY A 672 0.28 9.90 -21.77
CA GLY A 672 -0.52 9.16 -22.74
C GLY A 672 -0.98 7.77 -22.25
N ILE A 673 -0.90 7.51 -20.94
CA ILE A 673 -1.31 6.24 -20.35
C ILE A 673 -2.78 6.34 -19.96
N LEU A 674 -3.64 5.94 -20.89
CA LEU A 674 -5.09 5.96 -20.73
C LEU A 674 -5.63 4.54 -20.58
N SER A 675 -6.78 4.42 -19.92
CA SER A 675 -7.50 3.15 -19.77
C SER A 675 -8.08 2.65 -21.10
N SER A 676 -8.36 1.35 -21.18
CA SER A 676 -8.78 0.71 -22.43
C SER A 676 -10.14 1.18 -22.95
N LEU A 677 -11.03 1.66 -22.07
CA LEU A 677 -12.36 2.16 -22.45
C LEU A 677 -12.35 3.66 -22.77
N GLN A 678 -11.33 4.40 -22.31
CA GLN A 678 -11.24 5.85 -22.52
C GLN A 678 -11.32 6.25 -24.01
N PRO A 679 -10.67 5.56 -24.98
CA PRO A 679 -10.80 5.91 -26.40
C PRO A 679 -12.24 5.83 -26.94
N ALA A 680 -13.08 4.95 -26.37
CA ALA A 680 -14.50 4.91 -26.69
C ALA A 680 -15.24 6.09 -26.05
N ASN A 681 -14.92 6.41 -24.79
CA ASN A 681 -15.49 7.55 -24.07
C ASN A 681 -15.12 8.91 -24.69
N ILE A 682 -13.96 9.04 -25.35
CA ILE A 682 -13.60 10.25 -26.11
C ILE A 682 -14.70 10.62 -27.12
N ARG A 683 -15.46 9.67 -27.66
CA ARG A 683 -16.57 9.96 -28.59
C ARG A 683 -17.66 10.83 -27.96
N LEU A 684 -17.75 10.86 -26.62
CA LEU A 684 -18.65 11.70 -25.85
C LEU A 684 -18.27 13.18 -25.90
N ARG A 685 -17.06 13.53 -26.38
CA ARG A 685 -16.63 14.93 -26.59
C ARG A 685 -17.56 15.72 -27.51
N ARG A 686 -18.35 15.03 -28.33
CA ARG A 686 -19.45 15.63 -29.12
C ARG A 686 -20.56 16.25 -28.27
N GLY A 687 -20.54 16.07 -26.95
CA GLY A 687 -21.42 16.75 -26.00
C GLY A 687 -20.80 18.01 -25.40
N ILE A 688 -19.58 18.40 -25.82
CA ILE A 688 -18.86 19.58 -25.32
C ILE A 688 -18.84 20.68 -26.38
N ARG A 689 -19.25 21.89 -26.00
CA ARG A 689 -19.11 23.13 -26.80
C ARG A 689 -17.65 23.58 -26.85
N ASP A 690 -17.20 24.07 -28.00
CA ASP A 690 -15.86 24.64 -28.21
C ASP A 690 -14.72 23.74 -27.72
N GLN A 691 -14.87 22.43 -27.90
CA GLN A 691 -13.97 21.42 -27.35
C GLN A 691 -12.50 21.59 -27.77
N GLU A 692 -12.24 22.17 -28.95
CA GLU A 692 -10.87 22.36 -29.45
C GLU A 692 -10.04 23.27 -28.53
N THR A 693 -10.69 24.17 -27.80
CA THR A 693 -10.04 25.06 -26.82
C THR A 693 -9.44 24.30 -25.63
N TRP A 694 -9.98 23.13 -25.31
CA TRP A 694 -9.71 22.43 -24.04
C TRP A 694 -8.75 21.25 -24.15
N VAL A 695 -8.39 20.83 -25.37
CA VAL A 695 -7.62 19.60 -25.62
C VAL A 695 -6.25 19.57 -24.92
N ASN A 696 -5.69 20.73 -24.61
CA ASN A 696 -4.39 20.86 -23.93
C ASN A 696 -4.51 20.99 -22.40
N HIS A 697 -5.73 21.08 -21.86
CA HIS A 697 -5.92 21.18 -20.41
C HIS A 697 -5.58 19.82 -19.75
N PRO A 698 -4.76 19.78 -18.68
CA PRO A 698 -4.29 18.52 -18.07
C PRO A 698 -5.40 17.56 -17.63
N ARG A 699 -6.54 18.10 -17.20
CA ARG A 699 -7.71 17.32 -16.75
C ARG A 699 -8.72 16.99 -17.84
N TYR A 700 -8.59 17.58 -19.04
CA TYR A 700 -9.47 17.25 -20.16
C TYR A 700 -9.50 15.75 -20.48
N PRO A 701 -8.36 15.01 -20.57
CA PRO A 701 -8.44 13.56 -20.79
C PRO A 701 -9.11 12.79 -19.64
N LEU A 702 -9.10 13.33 -18.42
CA LEU A 702 -9.60 12.65 -17.21
C LEU A 702 -11.12 12.64 -17.11
N ILE A 703 -11.83 13.62 -17.68
CA ILE A 703 -13.31 13.62 -17.65
C ILE A 703 -13.92 12.47 -18.48
N PHE A 704 -13.12 11.87 -19.38
CA PHE A 704 -13.46 10.68 -20.17
C PHE A 704 -12.99 9.37 -19.53
N ASP A 705 -12.19 9.45 -18.45
CA ASP A 705 -11.59 8.26 -17.85
C ASP A 705 -12.67 7.44 -17.12
N PRO A 706 -12.87 6.15 -17.47
CA PRO A 706 -13.73 5.25 -16.71
C PRO A 706 -13.26 5.18 -15.26
N GLN A 707 -14.23 5.19 -14.35
CA GLN A 707 -13.99 5.00 -12.93
C GLN A 707 -14.45 3.62 -12.48
N THR A 708 -13.75 3.03 -11.51
CA THR A 708 -14.20 1.85 -10.77
C THR A 708 -14.43 2.27 -9.32
N ALA A 709 -15.60 1.96 -8.76
CA ALA A 709 -16.04 2.44 -7.45
C ALA A 709 -15.83 3.96 -7.24
N GLY A 710 -16.22 4.77 -8.23
CA GLY A 710 -16.09 6.22 -8.20
C GLY A 710 -17.00 6.90 -7.17
N GLY A 711 -17.00 8.23 -7.18
CA GLY A 711 -17.90 9.03 -6.35
C GLY A 711 -19.27 9.20 -6.98
N LEU A 712 -20.17 9.80 -6.20
CA LEU A 712 -21.44 10.35 -6.68
C LEU A 712 -21.23 11.73 -7.31
N LEU A 713 -21.93 11.97 -8.42
CA LEU A 713 -22.16 13.29 -9.04
C LEU A 713 -23.64 13.67 -8.79
N ALA A 714 -23.87 14.87 -8.27
CA ALA A 714 -25.23 15.31 -7.92
C ALA A 714 -25.46 16.80 -8.12
N GLY A 715 -26.70 17.18 -8.42
CA GLY A 715 -27.16 18.57 -8.42
C GLY A 715 -27.71 18.98 -7.06
N VAL A 716 -27.27 20.13 -6.55
CA VAL A 716 -27.76 20.75 -5.30
C VAL A 716 -27.96 22.25 -5.53
N ALA A 717 -29.02 22.84 -4.98
CA ALA A 717 -29.26 24.27 -5.10
C ALA A 717 -28.03 25.09 -4.65
N ALA A 718 -27.66 26.11 -5.43
CA ALA A 718 -26.42 26.86 -5.24
C ALA A 718 -26.27 27.50 -3.85
N ASP A 719 -27.37 27.91 -3.22
CA ASP A 719 -27.40 28.50 -1.87
C ASP A 719 -27.06 27.50 -0.76
N LYS A 720 -27.16 26.19 -1.03
CA LYS A 720 -26.87 25.10 -0.10
C LYS A 720 -25.59 24.33 -0.40
N ALA A 721 -25.01 24.52 -1.58
CA ALA A 721 -23.93 23.69 -2.09
C ALA A 721 -22.66 23.72 -1.21
N GLU A 722 -22.27 24.90 -0.73
CA GLU A 722 -21.09 25.07 0.14
C GLU A 722 -21.26 24.38 1.51
N GLU A 723 -22.46 24.43 2.07
CA GLU A 723 -22.78 23.74 3.33
C GLU A 723 -22.76 22.22 3.13
N CYS A 724 -23.34 21.74 2.02
CA CYS A 724 -23.30 20.33 1.63
C CYS A 724 -21.86 19.82 1.50
N VAL A 725 -20.99 20.54 0.80
CA VAL A 725 -19.57 20.16 0.66
C VAL A 725 -18.85 20.16 2.02
N ARG A 726 -19.14 21.11 2.91
CA ARG A 726 -18.56 21.14 4.26
C ARG A 726 -19.00 19.94 5.09
N GLU A 727 -20.26 19.54 5.00
CA GLU A 727 -20.79 18.35 5.68
C GLU A 727 -20.18 17.07 5.10
N LEU A 728 -20.09 16.94 3.77
CA LEU A 728 -19.40 15.82 3.11
C LEU A 728 -17.95 15.69 3.58
N LYS A 729 -17.20 16.79 3.69
CA LYS A 729 -15.83 16.78 4.21
C LYS A 729 -15.77 16.31 5.66
N THR A 730 -16.75 16.69 6.49
CA THR A 730 -16.86 16.24 7.89
C THR A 730 -17.19 14.75 7.99
N LEU A 731 -17.98 14.23 7.04
CA LEU A 731 -18.31 12.80 6.90
C LEU A 731 -17.15 11.95 6.33
N GLY A 732 -15.98 12.54 6.10
CA GLY A 732 -14.79 11.85 5.63
C GLY A 732 -14.61 11.84 4.11
N TYR A 733 -15.30 12.71 3.36
CA TYR A 733 -15.07 12.93 1.92
C TYR A 733 -14.24 14.20 1.69
N PRO A 734 -12.92 14.23 1.99
CA PRO A 734 -12.11 15.44 2.01
C PRO A 734 -12.00 16.13 0.64
N HIS A 735 -12.17 15.35 -0.43
CA HIS A 735 -12.08 15.80 -1.81
C HIS A 735 -13.43 16.19 -2.42
N ALA A 736 -14.53 16.18 -1.64
CA ALA A 736 -15.81 16.65 -2.13
C ALA A 736 -15.71 18.11 -2.58
N ALA A 737 -16.22 18.42 -3.77
CA ALA A 737 -16.09 19.73 -4.40
C ALA A 737 -17.30 20.08 -5.27
N ILE A 738 -17.57 21.38 -5.38
CA ILE A 738 -18.41 21.93 -6.43
C ILE A 738 -17.56 22.01 -7.69
N ILE A 739 -17.96 21.30 -8.75
CA ILE A 739 -17.17 21.16 -9.99
C ILE A 739 -17.79 21.90 -11.18
N GLY A 740 -18.89 22.63 -10.96
CA GLY A 740 -19.62 23.26 -12.04
C GLY A 740 -21.02 23.70 -11.62
N ARG A 741 -21.82 24.10 -12.61
CA ARG A 741 -23.21 24.54 -12.43
C ARG A 741 -24.09 24.04 -13.56
N VAL A 742 -25.37 23.93 -13.28
CA VAL A 742 -26.42 23.65 -14.26
C VAL A 742 -26.96 24.97 -14.79
N THR A 743 -27.10 25.08 -16.11
CA THR A 743 -27.64 26.26 -16.80
C THR A 743 -28.96 25.92 -17.49
N ALA A 744 -29.76 26.93 -17.82
CA ALA A 744 -30.93 26.72 -18.67
C ALA A 744 -30.47 26.14 -20.02
N GLN A 745 -31.28 25.24 -20.59
CA GLN A 745 -31.00 24.67 -21.91
C GLN A 745 -31.04 25.76 -22.97
N ASP A 746 -30.02 25.79 -23.82
CA ASP A 746 -30.00 26.68 -24.98
C ASP A 746 -30.89 26.11 -26.10
N GLU A 747 -32.11 26.64 -26.24
CA GLU A 747 -33.06 26.24 -27.30
C GLU A 747 -32.60 26.64 -28.71
N THR A 748 -31.62 27.54 -28.80
CA THR A 748 -31.09 28.10 -30.06
C THR A 748 -29.67 27.66 -30.37
N GLY A 749 -29.00 27.05 -29.39
CA GLY A 749 -27.60 26.66 -29.43
C GLY A 749 -27.38 25.26 -30.02
N PRO A 750 -26.12 24.85 -30.11
CA PRO A 750 -25.80 23.54 -30.65
C PRO A 750 -26.22 22.43 -29.67
N ILE A 751 -26.38 21.20 -30.19
CA ILE A 751 -26.93 20.03 -29.47
C ILE A 751 -26.03 19.59 -28.29
N GLU A 752 -24.88 20.22 -28.08
CA GLU A 752 -23.91 19.93 -27.02
C GLU A 752 -24.34 20.52 -25.67
N PRO A 753 -24.70 19.69 -24.66
CA PRO A 753 -25.26 20.17 -23.41
C PRO A 753 -24.20 20.59 -22.37
N VAL A 754 -22.91 20.50 -22.69
CA VAL A 754 -21.82 20.79 -21.75
C VAL A 754 -20.90 21.89 -22.28
N SER A 755 -20.67 22.94 -21.49
CA SER A 755 -19.57 23.89 -21.67
C SER A 755 -18.48 23.64 -20.63
N LEU A 756 -17.25 24.01 -20.94
CA LEU A 756 -16.12 23.91 -20.02
C LEU A 756 -15.60 25.32 -19.67
N ARG A 757 -15.07 25.46 -18.46
CA ARG A 757 -14.31 26.62 -17.99
C ARG A 757 -13.12 26.18 -17.13
N ASP A 758 -12.29 27.15 -16.74
CA ASP A 758 -11.14 27.00 -15.85
C ASP A 758 -11.26 27.89 -14.62
#